data_AF-E6ZZ28-F1
#
_entry.id   AF-E6ZZ28-F1
#
_cell.length_a   1.000
_cell.length_b   1.000
_cell.length_c   1.000
_cell.angle_alpha   90.00
_cell.angle_beta   90.00
_cell.angle_gamma   90.00
#
_symmetry.space_group_name_H-M   'P 1'
#
loop_
_entity.id
_entity.type
_entity.pdbx_description
1 polymer ?
#
loop_
_entity_poly.entity_id
_entity_poly.type
_entity_poly.pdbx_seq_one_letter_code
_entity_poly.pdbx_strand_id
1 'polypeptide(L)'
;MLANTARGPVAGRARSSWLSFTLEAGSKPLPPTRRSRNVSTSSSGASSSRAHRFWTSDDPLLKALRRRQESYRLASIPTTPRHKTDRQEAVQLAKSEIRWLVEHVRRLQSPSPSPKSPLDRASRRHLIAAALQMTRRNVPLSYLLGSIPFGALPQELTVRAPVLLPRPETEHWATEVVRTLVDTLTPAQLASVRVVDLCTGSGCIALLVAHALRARLGAGGAWRVVACDRSPLAVELARENAVKLGFDVDAVDSNVHIVQADVFDDTHMDALAQAAGGPFHLIVSNPPYIPRREWNTLPAEVKTHEDPAALIGERDPTHPTDAPSSLDRAGLTFHQRLAALLYRASFSTSLATLPRLVAEYGKGQQRQVERLHAELRAPSDRVPRVVRLEARLVVVGVGNATTHPLTRHSVGQVVLDPLLRGLVEEDRRVRARLRGVRDALEAARRVAVREGRVDGRRDWEQAVPTTVAVHTAPRSAHEQLDLSSSNPAPLHLTKVTQGKSGGWAATLHLLIPSSPTFLTASSHPRSNDVIYQVQVSLYKPSQPMNLSGVGLKAFLSSHSPSASSRSSDVLVLQDELDLPFGAVKRKDAGSARGHNGIRDILHRLDIPSTNGTPQLARLRIGIGRPDSPPPASPNTWLPASVAKRAKPMPVDRWVLSPLTPAELDSCQKAGSDGSVLGQVQEQTVQWVRERCLELCTHEVDGGLVSKKDQFGVFRSIWIE
;
A
#
# COMPACT_ATOMS: atom_id res chain seq x y z
N MET A 1 71.26 -22.50 -0.05
CA MET A 1 71.20 -23.92 -0.46
C MET A 1 69.84 -24.12 -1.13
N LEU A 2 69.75 -23.86 -2.44
CA LEU A 2 69.84 -24.85 -3.55
C LEU A 2 68.67 -25.87 -3.49
N ALA A 3 67.82 -26.06 -4.50
CA ALA A 3 67.69 -25.47 -5.83
C ALA A 3 66.34 -25.89 -6.49
N ASN A 4 65.89 -25.09 -7.48
CA ASN A 4 65.27 -25.45 -8.77
C ASN A 4 63.86 -26.08 -8.81
N THR A 5 62.93 -25.73 -9.72
CA THR A 5 62.96 -25.00 -11.02
C THR A 5 61.51 -24.63 -11.42
N ALA A 6 61.22 -23.35 -11.71
CA ALA A 6 60.96 -22.75 -13.04
C ALA A 6 59.77 -23.27 -13.89
N ARG A 7 58.73 -22.43 -14.10
CA ARG A 7 58.37 -21.77 -15.39
C ARG A 7 57.00 -21.04 -15.28
N GLY A 8 56.96 -19.79 -15.77
CA GLY A 8 55.75 -18.97 -15.93
C GLY A 8 55.03 -19.17 -17.28
N PRO A 9 54.30 -18.16 -17.78
CA PRO A 9 52.84 -18.14 -17.86
C PRO A 9 52.29 -18.45 -19.26
N VAL A 10 51.06 -18.97 -19.35
CA VAL A 10 50.37 -19.21 -20.62
C VAL A 10 49.08 -18.42 -20.69
N ALA A 11 49.01 -17.53 -21.68
CA ALA A 11 47.83 -16.82 -22.12
C ALA A 11 46.75 -17.80 -22.61
N GLY A 12 45.55 -17.73 -22.04
CA GLY A 12 44.36 -18.47 -22.48
C GLY A 12 43.35 -17.53 -23.10
N ARG A 13 43.28 -17.54 -24.45
CA ARG A 13 42.20 -16.92 -25.25
C ARG A 13 40.83 -17.40 -24.76
N ALA A 14 39.96 -16.44 -24.41
CA ALA A 14 38.53 -16.69 -24.27
C ALA A 14 37.95 -17.09 -25.64
N ARG A 15 37.38 -18.30 -25.72
CA ARG A 15 36.55 -18.75 -26.84
C ARG A 15 35.09 -18.66 -26.44
N SER A 16 34.35 -17.89 -27.24
CA SER A 16 32.90 -17.82 -27.32
C SER A 16 32.30 -19.20 -27.59
N SER A 17 31.44 -19.68 -26.69
CA SER A 17 30.65 -20.88 -26.91
C SER A 17 29.37 -20.52 -27.68
N TRP A 18 29.44 -20.62 -29.00
CA TRP A 18 28.28 -20.68 -29.88
C TRP A 18 27.62 -22.06 -29.72
N LEU A 19 26.36 -22.10 -29.26
CA LEU A 19 25.53 -23.29 -29.27
C LEU A 19 24.91 -23.47 -30.66
N SER A 20 25.62 -24.19 -31.53
CA SER A 20 25.10 -24.70 -32.80
C SER A 20 24.32 -25.99 -32.56
N PHE A 21 23.01 -25.99 -32.81
CA PHE A 21 22.20 -27.21 -32.85
C PHE A 21 22.40 -27.94 -34.19
N THR A 22 23.20 -29.00 -34.18
CA THR A 22 23.31 -29.97 -35.29
C THR A 22 22.37 -31.15 -35.08
N LEU A 23 21.61 -31.51 -36.12
CA LEU A 23 20.80 -32.73 -36.22
C LEU A 23 21.70 -33.94 -36.49
N GLU A 24 21.85 -34.86 -35.54
CA GLU A 24 22.48 -36.16 -35.79
C GLU A 24 21.48 -37.17 -36.39
N ALA A 25 21.82 -37.67 -37.58
CA ALA A 25 21.18 -38.81 -38.22
C ALA A 25 21.99 -40.08 -37.93
N GLY A 26 21.46 -40.96 -37.08
CA GLY A 26 22.05 -42.27 -36.82
C GLY A 26 21.79 -43.25 -37.98
N SER A 27 22.85 -43.77 -38.58
CA SER A 27 22.84 -44.86 -39.55
C SER A 27 23.65 -46.05 -39.01
N LYS A 28 23.13 -47.28 -39.14
CA LYS A 28 23.90 -48.52 -39.01
C LYS A 28 23.41 -49.57 -40.03
N PRO A 29 24.26 -50.49 -40.52
CA PRO A 29 24.05 -51.22 -41.78
C PRO A 29 23.85 -52.75 -41.67
N LEU A 30 23.02 -53.31 -42.59
CA LEU A 30 23.04 -54.64 -43.29
C LEU A 30 23.06 -55.97 -42.47
N PRO A 31 22.66 -57.18 -42.98
CA PRO A 31 22.96 -57.69 -44.34
C PRO A 31 21.86 -58.67 -44.95
N PRO A 32 22.11 -59.58 -45.92
CA PRO A 32 21.28 -59.70 -47.15
C PRO A 32 20.60 -61.08 -47.34
N THR A 33 19.61 -61.22 -48.23
CA THR A 33 19.42 -62.48 -49.00
C THR A 33 18.43 -62.35 -50.17
N ARG A 34 18.82 -62.96 -51.30
CA ARG A 34 18.09 -63.22 -52.56
C ARG A 34 16.75 -63.96 -52.38
N ARG A 35 15.78 -63.67 -53.26
CA ARG A 35 15.22 -64.67 -54.22
C ARG A 35 14.38 -63.99 -55.31
N SER A 36 14.73 -64.31 -56.54
CA SER A 36 13.98 -64.04 -57.78
C SER A 36 12.73 -64.91 -57.88
N ARG A 37 11.63 -64.36 -58.40
CA ARG A 37 10.65 -65.08 -59.21
C ARG A 37 10.04 -64.13 -60.24
N ASN A 38 10.26 -64.47 -61.51
CA ASN A 38 9.53 -63.95 -62.66
C ASN A 38 8.05 -64.37 -62.57
N VAL A 39 7.13 -63.58 -63.16
CA VAL A 39 6.23 -64.01 -64.25
C VAL A 39 5.28 -62.88 -64.68
N SER A 40 5.25 -62.72 -66.01
CA SER A 40 4.21 -62.20 -66.92
C SER A 40 3.68 -60.77 -66.82
N THR A 41 4.00 -60.05 -67.89
CA THR A 41 3.21 -59.06 -68.61
C THR A 41 1.70 -59.35 -68.70
N SER A 42 0.88 -58.37 -68.34
CA SER A 42 -0.39 -58.10 -69.04
C SER A 42 -0.65 -56.60 -69.04
N SER A 43 -0.60 -56.02 -70.23
CA SER A 43 -1.03 -54.67 -70.54
C SER A 43 -2.54 -54.52 -70.32
N SER A 44 -2.93 -53.58 -69.46
CA SER A 44 -4.21 -52.90 -69.60
C SER A 44 -4.04 -51.44 -69.20
N GLY A 45 -4.18 -50.57 -70.20
CA GLY A 45 -4.14 -49.14 -70.01
C GLY A 45 -5.31 -48.70 -69.15
N ALA A 46 -5.01 -48.05 -68.02
CA ALA A 46 -5.94 -47.18 -67.34
C ALA A 46 -5.16 -46.15 -66.49
N SER A 47 -5.13 -44.91 -67.00
CA SER A 47 -5.12 -43.69 -66.19
C SER A 47 -3.97 -43.52 -65.17
N SER A 48 -2.80 -43.10 -65.66
CA SER A 48 -1.70 -42.57 -64.83
C SER A 48 -1.96 -41.16 -64.27
N SER A 49 -3.20 -40.64 -64.28
CA SER A 49 -3.46 -39.23 -63.97
C SER A 49 -3.95 -38.94 -62.54
N ARG A 50 -4.21 -39.98 -61.70
CA ARG A 50 -4.79 -39.78 -60.35
C ARG A 50 -3.81 -39.84 -59.18
N ALA A 51 -2.68 -40.54 -59.30
CA ALA A 51 -1.73 -40.72 -58.19
C ALA A 51 -0.77 -39.53 -57.99
N HIS A 52 -0.54 -38.71 -59.02
CA HIS A 52 0.37 -37.55 -58.95
C HIS A 52 -0.29 -36.25 -58.44
N ARG A 53 -1.62 -36.21 -58.22
CA ARG A 53 -2.31 -35.01 -57.70
C ARG A 53 -2.47 -34.98 -56.17
N PHE A 54 -2.13 -36.05 -55.45
CA PHE A 54 -2.37 -36.11 -53.99
C PHE A 54 -1.33 -35.35 -53.14
N TRP A 55 -0.20 -34.96 -53.72
CA TRP A 55 0.91 -34.29 -53.03
C TRP A 55 1.20 -32.87 -53.52
N THR A 56 0.34 -32.27 -54.34
CA THR A 56 0.56 -30.92 -54.88
C THR A 56 -0.06 -29.80 -54.04
N SER A 57 -0.97 -30.11 -53.09
CA SER A 57 -1.54 -29.10 -52.17
C SER A 57 -1.03 -29.24 -50.74
N ASP A 58 -0.93 -28.11 -50.04
CA ASP A 58 -0.56 -28.05 -48.61
C ASP A 58 -1.74 -28.38 -47.68
N ASP A 59 -2.97 -28.48 -48.21
CA ASP A 59 -4.21 -28.55 -47.41
C ASP A 59 -4.27 -29.69 -46.38
N PRO A 60 -3.86 -30.95 -46.70
CA PRO A 60 -3.91 -32.04 -45.74
C PRO A 60 -2.97 -31.80 -44.55
N LEU A 61 -1.77 -31.25 -44.82
CA LEU A 61 -0.78 -30.90 -43.81
C LEU A 61 -1.34 -29.79 -42.90
N LEU A 62 -1.85 -28.70 -43.50
CA LEU A 62 -2.40 -27.57 -42.74
C LEU A 62 -3.58 -27.99 -41.87
N LYS A 63 -4.45 -28.88 -42.36
CA LYS A 63 -5.57 -29.42 -41.58
C LYS A 63 -5.10 -30.25 -40.39
N ALA A 64 -4.04 -31.05 -40.56
CA ALA A 64 -3.46 -31.84 -39.47
C ALA A 64 -2.82 -30.95 -38.39
N LEU A 65 -2.06 -29.93 -38.79
CA LEU A 65 -1.43 -28.99 -37.85
C LEU A 65 -2.47 -28.18 -37.06
N ARG A 66 -3.53 -27.70 -37.72
CA ARG A 66 -4.64 -26.98 -37.05
C ARG A 66 -5.32 -27.84 -35.98
N ARG A 67 -5.68 -29.09 -36.31
CA ARG A 67 -6.29 -30.02 -35.35
C ARG A 67 -5.39 -30.27 -34.14
N ARG A 68 -4.08 -30.38 -34.37
CA ARG A 68 -3.10 -30.59 -33.31
C ARG A 68 -3.03 -29.36 -32.38
N GLN A 69 -2.93 -28.16 -32.95
CA GLN A 69 -2.87 -26.93 -32.15
C GLN A 69 -4.17 -26.69 -31.38
N GLU A 70 -5.31 -26.99 -32.01
CA GLU A 70 -6.63 -26.92 -31.37
C GLU A 70 -6.72 -27.88 -30.17
N SER A 71 -6.28 -29.13 -30.36
CA SER A 71 -6.23 -30.11 -29.27
C SER A 71 -5.34 -29.65 -28.11
N TYR A 72 -4.20 -29.03 -28.42
CA TYR A 72 -3.28 -28.47 -27.43
C TYR A 72 -3.92 -27.32 -26.63
N ARG A 73 -4.49 -26.32 -27.32
CA ARG A 73 -5.14 -25.16 -26.66
C ARG A 73 -6.38 -25.54 -25.86
N LEU A 74 -7.12 -26.58 -26.28
CA LEU A 74 -8.29 -27.08 -25.55
C LEU A 74 -7.93 -27.98 -24.37
N ALA A 75 -6.72 -28.53 -24.31
CA ALA A 75 -6.32 -29.46 -23.24
C ALA A 75 -6.31 -28.78 -21.85
N SER A 76 -6.06 -27.47 -21.80
CA SER A 76 -6.03 -26.69 -20.57
C SER A 76 -7.39 -26.09 -20.16
N ILE A 77 -8.46 -26.30 -20.93
CA ILE A 77 -9.76 -25.65 -20.71
C ILE A 77 -10.86 -26.70 -20.41
N PRO A 78 -11.57 -26.62 -19.27
CA PRO A 78 -12.63 -27.57 -18.92
C PRO A 78 -13.80 -27.57 -19.92
N THR A 79 -14.54 -28.67 -20.01
CA THR A 79 -15.66 -28.85 -20.96
C THR A 79 -17.02 -28.33 -20.45
N THR A 80 -17.07 -27.69 -19.29
CA THR A 80 -18.32 -27.22 -18.66
C THR A 80 -18.96 -26.04 -19.41
N PRO A 81 -20.30 -25.84 -19.35
CA PRO A 81 -21.00 -24.78 -20.07
C PRO A 81 -20.45 -23.36 -19.84
N ARG A 82 -19.96 -23.07 -18.62
CA ARG A 82 -19.37 -21.78 -18.24
C ARG A 82 -18.10 -21.41 -19.02
N HIS A 83 -17.40 -22.37 -19.63
CA HIS A 83 -16.17 -22.16 -20.40
C HIS A 83 -16.40 -22.25 -21.91
N LYS A 84 -17.66 -22.22 -22.36
CA LYS A 84 -17.98 -22.30 -23.80
C LYS A 84 -17.28 -21.20 -24.61
N THR A 85 -17.23 -19.99 -24.07
CA THR A 85 -16.56 -18.83 -24.69
C THR A 85 -15.05 -19.05 -24.75
N ASP A 86 -14.41 -19.37 -23.62
CA ASP A 86 -12.96 -19.64 -23.55
C ASP A 86 -12.52 -20.74 -24.54
N ARG A 87 -13.34 -21.80 -24.68
CA ARG A 87 -13.08 -22.86 -25.66
C ARG A 87 -13.20 -22.36 -27.11
N GLN A 88 -14.17 -21.51 -27.41
CA GLN A 88 -14.30 -20.91 -28.74
C GLN A 88 -13.10 -20.02 -29.06
N GLU A 89 -12.66 -19.19 -28.11
CA GLU A 89 -11.48 -18.34 -28.25
C GLU A 89 -10.21 -19.16 -28.46
N ALA A 90 -10.01 -20.23 -27.69
CA ALA A 90 -8.88 -21.14 -27.85
C ALA A 90 -8.80 -21.79 -29.24
N VAL A 91 -9.96 -22.16 -29.80
CA VAL A 91 -10.04 -22.70 -31.17
C VAL A 91 -9.69 -21.63 -32.20
N GLN A 92 -10.14 -20.38 -32.02
CA GLN A 92 -9.80 -19.29 -32.93
C GLN A 92 -8.32 -18.90 -32.83
N LEU A 93 -7.76 -18.90 -31.63
CA LEU A 93 -6.34 -18.68 -31.39
C LEU A 93 -5.51 -19.77 -32.09
N ALA A 94 -5.84 -21.05 -31.90
CA ALA A 94 -5.13 -22.16 -32.54
C ALA A 94 -5.12 -22.04 -34.08
N LYS A 95 -6.25 -21.63 -34.68
CA LYS A 95 -6.33 -21.37 -36.13
C LYS A 95 -5.44 -20.20 -36.55
N SER A 96 -5.44 -19.12 -35.77
CA SER A 96 -4.63 -17.92 -36.03
C SER A 96 -3.15 -18.21 -35.92
N GLU A 97 -2.72 -18.95 -34.90
CA GLU A 97 -1.33 -19.34 -34.67
C GLU A 97 -0.75 -20.14 -35.83
N ILE A 98 -1.48 -21.16 -36.31
CA ILE A 98 -1.03 -21.94 -37.47
C ILE A 98 -1.03 -21.09 -38.74
N ARG A 99 -1.99 -20.18 -38.91
CA ARG A 99 -2.01 -19.26 -40.05
C ARG A 99 -0.76 -18.37 -40.05
N TRP A 100 -0.43 -17.73 -38.92
CA TRP A 100 0.74 -16.87 -38.80
C TRP A 100 2.04 -17.63 -39.00
N LEU A 101 2.13 -18.85 -38.46
CA LEU A 101 3.30 -19.70 -38.67
C LEU A 101 3.50 -20.06 -40.15
N VAL A 102 2.43 -20.41 -40.86
CA VAL A 102 2.48 -20.69 -42.31
C VAL A 102 2.93 -19.47 -43.10
N GLU A 103 2.38 -18.31 -42.77
CA GLU A 103 2.74 -17.03 -43.40
C GLU A 103 4.23 -16.69 -43.18
N HIS A 104 4.74 -16.92 -41.98
CA HIS A 104 6.16 -16.76 -41.67
C HIS A 104 7.04 -17.71 -42.49
N VAL A 105 6.71 -19.01 -42.53
CA VAL A 105 7.46 -19.99 -43.33
C VAL A 105 7.45 -19.61 -44.82
N ARG A 106 6.34 -19.09 -45.34
CA ARG A 106 6.25 -18.62 -46.72
C ARG A 106 7.16 -17.41 -46.99
N ARG A 107 7.24 -16.46 -46.06
CA ARG A 107 8.18 -15.32 -46.15
C ARG A 107 9.64 -15.77 -46.15
N LEU A 108 9.98 -16.84 -45.42
CA LEU A 108 11.32 -17.44 -45.47
C LEU A 108 11.63 -18.11 -46.82
N GLN A 109 10.62 -18.68 -47.47
CA GLN A 109 10.77 -19.30 -48.79
C GLN A 109 10.91 -18.26 -49.92
N SER A 110 10.11 -17.19 -49.87
CA SER A 110 10.13 -16.11 -50.88
C SER A 110 9.79 -14.76 -50.23
N PRO A 111 10.53 -13.68 -50.54
CA PRO A 111 10.26 -12.33 -50.02
C PRO A 111 8.89 -11.76 -50.41
N SER A 112 8.34 -12.21 -51.55
CA SER A 112 6.99 -11.87 -52.00
C SER A 112 6.21 -13.16 -52.26
N PRO A 113 5.72 -13.82 -51.19
CA PRO A 113 5.08 -15.12 -51.31
C PRO A 113 3.63 -14.96 -51.81
N SER A 114 3.26 -15.69 -52.87
CA SER A 114 1.85 -15.75 -53.24
C SER A 114 1.08 -16.61 -52.23
N PRO A 115 -0.15 -16.25 -51.80
CA PRO A 115 -0.92 -17.01 -50.81
C PRO A 115 -1.23 -18.45 -51.23
N LYS A 116 -1.13 -18.73 -52.53
CA LYS A 116 -1.41 -20.03 -53.16
C LYS A 116 -0.13 -20.76 -53.60
N SER A 117 1.06 -20.20 -53.38
CA SER A 117 2.31 -20.88 -53.69
C SER A 117 2.47 -22.12 -52.80
N PRO A 118 2.79 -23.29 -53.38
CA PRO A 118 3.03 -24.49 -52.59
C PRO A 118 4.33 -24.35 -51.79
N LEU A 119 4.31 -24.86 -50.55
CA LEU A 119 5.51 -24.94 -49.73
C LEU A 119 6.47 -25.99 -50.30
N ASP A 120 7.74 -25.61 -50.44
CA ASP A 120 8.80 -26.56 -50.77
C ASP A 120 9.05 -27.56 -49.63
N ARG A 121 9.89 -28.57 -49.87
CA ARG A 121 10.16 -29.63 -48.89
C ARG A 121 10.85 -29.12 -47.62
N ALA A 122 11.71 -28.11 -47.72
CA ALA A 122 12.41 -27.54 -46.57
C ALA A 122 11.45 -26.71 -45.70
N SER A 123 10.63 -25.88 -46.34
CA SER A 123 9.57 -25.08 -45.72
C SER A 123 8.53 -25.96 -45.02
N ARG A 124 8.08 -27.06 -45.64
CA ARG A 124 7.18 -28.03 -44.99
C ARG A 124 7.80 -28.64 -43.72
N ARG A 125 9.09 -29.01 -43.78
CA ARG A 125 9.81 -29.55 -42.62
C ARG A 125 9.92 -28.51 -41.51
N HIS A 126 10.25 -27.27 -41.85
CA HIS A 126 10.36 -26.17 -40.90
C HIS A 126 9.01 -25.89 -40.22
N LEU A 127 7.92 -25.82 -40.99
CA LEU A 127 6.55 -25.63 -40.47
C LEU A 127 6.16 -26.76 -39.49
N ILE A 128 6.42 -28.01 -39.85
CA ILE A 128 6.15 -29.16 -38.97
C ILE A 128 6.98 -29.07 -37.69
N ALA A 129 8.27 -28.75 -37.81
CA ALA A 129 9.16 -28.65 -36.66
C ALA A 129 8.70 -27.55 -35.69
N ALA A 130 8.37 -26.35 -36.19
CA ALA A 130 7.87 -25.25 -35.38
C ALA A 130 6.54 -25.59 -34.68
N ALA A 131 5.57 -26.19 -35.39
CA ALA A 131 4.31 -26.62 -34.79
C ALA A 131 4.50 -27.71 -33.71
N LEU A 132 5.51 -28.58 -33.87
CA LEU A 132 5.88 -29.54 -32.83
C LEU A 132 6.55 -28.87 -31.63
N GLN A 133 7.33 -27.81 -31.82
CA GLN A 133 7.90 -27.04 -30.72
C GLN A 133 6.82 -26.38 -29.86
N MET A 134 5.79 -25.78 -30.48
CA MET A 134 4.63 -25.23 -29.77
C MET A 134 3.95 -26.29 -28.92
N THR A 135 3.62 -27.44 -29.52
CA THR A 135 2.73 -28.44 -28.88
C THR A 135 3.45 -29.47 -27.99
N ARG A 136 4.78 -29.61 -28.08
CA ARG A 136 5.55 -30.56 -27.26
C ARG A 136 6.51 -29.90 -26.28
N ARG A 137 7.02 -28.72 -26.61
CA ARG A 137 7.98 -27.97 -25.79
C ARG A 137 7.39 -26.69 -25.23
N ASN A 138 6.12 -26.39 -25.53
CA ASN A 138 5.44 -25.17 -25.12
C ASN A 138 6.21 -23.92 -25.55
N VAL A 139 6.92 -23.95 -26.69
CA VAL A 139 7.64 -22.77 -27.17
C VAL A 139 6.60 -21.74 -27.63
N PRO A 140 6.60 -20.51 -27.06
CA PRO A 140 5.73 -19.44 -27.53
C PRO A 140 5.88 -19.21 -29.03
N LEU A 141 4.74 -19.00 -29.72
CA LEU A 141 4.75 -18.73 -31.16
C LEU A 141 5.67 -17.55 -31.51
N SER A 142 5.64 -16.48 -30.73
CA SER A 142 6.43 -15.26 -31.01
C SER A 142 7.93 -15.53 -31.07
N TYR A 143 8.47 -16.44 -30.25
CA TYR A 143 9.89 -16.84 -30.35
C TYR A 143 10.19 -17.67 -31.59
N LEU A 144 9.22 -18.44 -32.11
CA LEU A 144 9.37 -19.15 -33.38
C LEU A 144 9.30 -18.21 -34.58
N LEU A 145 8.46 -17.17 -34.49
CA LEU A 145 8.39 -16.11 -35.50
C LEU A 145 9.61 -15.18 -35.46
N GLY A 146 10.24 -15.05 -34.28
CA GLY A 146 11.38 -14.16 -34.04
C GLY A 146 10.99 -12.68 -33.95
N SER A 147 9.71 -12.35 -34.05
CA SER A 147 9.22 -10.98 -34.03
C SER A 147 7.78 -10.84 -33.48
N ILE A 148 7.46 -9.63 -33.01
CA ILE A 148 6.12 -9.26 -32.54
C ILE A 148 5.79 -7.80 -32.92
N PRO A 149 4.56 -7.48 -33.37
CA PRO A 149 4.12 -6.09 -33.48
C PRO A 149 3.96 -5.46 -32.10
N PHE A 150 4.13 -4.14 -32.00
CA PHE A 150 3.91 -3.40 -30.75
C PHE A 150 3.54 -1.95 -31.04
N GLY A 151 2.29 -1.57 -30.74
CA GLY A 151 1.78 -0.22 -30.91
C GLY A 151 1.90 0.28 -32.35
N ALA A 152 2.25 1.56 -32.50
CA ALA A 152 2.39 2.22 -33.80
C ALA A 152 3.79 2.06 -34.43
N LEU A 153 4.61 1.10 -33.98
CA LEU A 153 5.94 0.90 -34.55
C LEU A 153 5.86 0.48 -36.03
N PRO A 154 6.75 1.00 -36.90
CA PRO A 154 6.71 0.74 -38.34
C PRO A 154 7.21 -0.65 -38.71
N GLN A 155 7.90 -1.33 -37.81
CA GLN A 155 8.43 -2.68 -37.97
C GLN A 155 8.20 -3.48 -36.70
N GLU A 156 8.01 -4.80 -36.85
CA GLU A 156 7.90 -5.72 -35.72
C GLU A 156 9.22 -5.76 -34.92
N LEU A 157 9.11 -5.76 -33.60
CA LEU A 157 10.24 -5.93 -32.69
C LEU A 157 10.77 -7.35 -32.79
N THR A 158 12.07 -7.52 -32.90
CA THR A 158 12.73 -8.82 -32.73
C THR A 158 12.54 -9.30 -31.30
N VAL A 159 12.21 -10.58 -31.13
CA VAL A 159 12.05 -11.23 -29.83
C VAL A 159 12.76 -12.58 -29.79
N ARG A 160 13.35 -12.93 -28.65
CA ARG A 160 13.99 -14.23 -28.43
C ARG A 160 14.09 -14.57 -26.95
N ALA A 161 14.09 -15.85 -26.65
CA ALA A 161 14.29 -16.34 -25.28
C ALA A 161 15.71 -16.00 -24.78
N PRO A 162 15.89 -15.70 -23.48
CA PRO A 162 14.88 -15.71 -22.42
C PRO A 162 14.21 -14.34 -22.14
N VAL A 163 14.37 -13.34 -23.02
CA VAL A 163 13.85 -11.98 -22.76
C VAL A 163 12.31 -11.97 -22.80
N LEU A 164 11.70 -11.32 -21.80
CA LEU A 164 10.24 -11.20 -21.65
C LEU A 164 9.59 -10.74 -22.96
N LEU A 165 8.57 -11.47 -23.41
CA LEU A 165 7.78 -11.10 -24.57
C LEU A 165 6.91 -9.87 -24.26
N PRO A 166 6.90 -8.84 -25.12
CA PRO A 166 5.94 -7.74 -25.02
C PRO A 166 4.51 -8.27 -24.94
N ARG A 167 3.74 -7.82 -23.93
CA ARG A 167 2.37 -8.27 -23.68
C ARG A 167 1.35 -7.29 -24.25
N PRO A 168 0.16 -7.76 -24.70
CA PRO A 168 -0.91 -6.89 -25.15
C PRO A 168 -1.37 -5.87 -24.09
N GLU A 169 -1.35 -6.26 -22.80
CA GLU A 169 -1.63 -5.34 -21.70
C GLU A 169 -0.62 -4.20 -21.65
N THR A 170 0.67 -4.51 -21.81
CA THR A 170 1.75 -3.53 -21.86
C THR A 170 1.62 -2.60 -23.06
N GLU A 171 1.32 -3.16 -24.24
CA GLU A 171 1.06 -2.41 -25.47
C GLU A 171 -0.07 -1.40 -25.29
N HIS A 172 -1.16 -1.82 -24.64
CA HIS A 172 -2.32 -0.97 -24.43
C HIS A 172 -1.99 0.26 -23.57
N TRP A 173 -1.43 0.08 -22.37
CA TRP A 173 -1.13 1.24 -21.52
C TRP A 173 0.03 2.07 -22.06
N ALA A 174 1.02 1.46 -22.72
CA ALA A 174 2.12 2.21 -23.34
C ALA A 174 1.63 3.08 -24.51
N THR A 175 0.67 2.59 -25.29
CA THR A 175 0.01 3.38 -26.35
C THR A 175 -0.77 4.56 -25.75
N GLU A 176 -1.47 4.34 -24.63
CA GLU A 176 -2.13 5.41 -23.89
C GLU A 176 -1.14 6.45 -23.37
N VAL A 177 0.01 6.03 -22.83
CA VAL A 177 1.10 6.93 -22.40
C VAL A 177 1.61 7.77 -23.56
N VAL A 178 1.85 7.15 -24.73
CA VAL A 178 2.30 7.85 -25.94
C VAL A 178 1.26 8.85 -26.43
N ARG A 179 -0.02 8.47 -26.43
CA ARG A 179 -1.12 9.37 -26.78
C ARG A 179 -1.16 10.56 -25.83
N THR A 180 -1.14 10.32 -24.51
CA THR A 180 -1.10 11.38 -23.50
C THR A 180 0.12 12.27 -23.69
N LEU A 181 1.31 11.70 -23.94
CA LEU A 181 2.54 12.46 -24.18
C LEU A 181 2.40 13.41 -25.38
N VAL A 182 1.96 12.90 -26.53
CA VAL A 182 1.88 13.65 -27.79
C VAL A 182 0.73 14.66 -27.81
N ASP A 183 -0.42 14.32 -27.23
CA ASP A 183 -1.62 15.17 -27.25
C ASP A 183 -1.54 16.31 -26.24
N THR A 184 -0.82 16.11 -25.13
CA THR A 184 -0.84 17.04 -23.99
C THR A 184 0.33 18.02 -24.02
N LEU A 185 1.48 17.63 -24.58
CA LEU A 185 2.66 18.50 -24.65
C LEU A 185 2.71 19.30 -25.95
N THR A 186 3.15 20.56 -25.84
CA THR A 186 3.46 21.39 -27.02
C THR A 186 4.70 20.86 -27.76
N PRO A 187 4.88 21.17 -29.06
CA PRO A 187 6.07 20.76 -29.80
C PRO A 187 7.39 21.18 -29.15
N ALA A 188 7.44 22.34 -28.49
CA ALA A 188 8.64 22.81 -27.79
C ALA A 188 8.94 21.98 -26.53
N GLN A 189 7.90 21.59 -25.77
CA GLN A 189 8.05 20.70 -24.62
C GLN A 189 8.45 19.29 -25.05
N LEU A 190 7.84 18.76 -26.12
CA LEU A 190 8.23 17.47 -26.71
C LEU A 190 9.68 17.49 -27.17
N ALA A 191 10.15 18.58 -27.78
CA ALA A 191 11.52 18.70 -28.29
C ALA A 191 12.62 18.65 -27.22
N SER A 192 12.27 18.69 -25.94
CA SER A 192 13.21 18.61 -24.81
C SER A 192 12.80 17.56 -23.77
N VAL A 193 11.79 16.74 -24.07
CA VAL A 193 11.29 15.74 -23.12
C VAL A 193 12.32 14.65 -22.89
N ARG A 194 12.37 14.17 -21.66
CA ARG A 194 13.30 13.13 -21.20
C ARG A 194 12.47 12.03 -20.56
N VAL A 195 12.56 10.83 -21.08
CA VAL A 195 11.80 9.66 -20.65
C VAL A 195 12.76 8.56 -20.25
N VAL A 196 12.45 7.86 -19.17
CA VAL A 196 13.19 6.65 -18.78
C VAL A 196 12.27 5.44 -18.74
N ASP A 197 12.71 4.35 -19.36
CA ASP A 197 12.08 3.03 -19.31
C ASP A 197 12.93 2.09 -18.45
N LEU A 198 12.43 1.80 -17.25
CA LEU A 198 13.09 0.94 -16.27
C LEU A 198 12.61 -0.50 -16.44
N CYS A 199 13.55 -1.45 -16.52
CA CYS A 199 13.29 -2.87 -16.85
C CYS A 199 12.78 -3.01 -18.30
N THR A 200 13.51 -2.42 -19.25
CA THR A 200 13.04 -2.23 -20.63
C THR A 200 12.85 -3.53 -21.43
N GLY A 201 13.49 -4.64 -21.03
CA GLY A 201 13.38 -5.90 -21.74
C GLY A 201 13.80 -5.78 -23.21
N SER A 202 12.85 -6.01 -24.14
CA SER A 202 13.09 -5.89 -25.58
C SER A 202 13.15 -4.45 -26.10
N GLY A 203 13.00 -3.44 -25.23
CA GLY A 203 12.91 -2.03 -25.62
C GLY A 203 11.51 -1.58 -26.05
N CYS A 204 10.46 -2.37 -25.84
CA CYS A 204 9.17 -2.13 -26.49
C CYS A 204 8.54 -0.78 -26.11
N ILE A 205 8.54 -0.42 -24.82
CA ILE A 205 7.97 0.83 -24.33
C ILE A 205 8.85 2.01 -24.77
N ALA A 206 10.16 1.96 -24.48
CA ALA A 206 11.11 2.99 -24.87
C ALA A 206 11.08 3.31 -26.38
N LEU A 207 11.10 2.28 -27.23
CA LEU A 207 11.15 2.46 -28.68
C LEU A 207 9.82 2.96 -29.24
N LEU A 208 8.69 2.58 -28.64
CA LEU A 208 7.39 3.15 -29.00
C LEU A 208 7.35 4.65 -28.70
N VAL A 209 7.82 5.06 -27.52
CA VAL A 209 7.93 6.49 -27.14
C VAL A 209 8.88 7.23 -28.08
N ALA A 210 10.09 6.71 -28.32
CA ALA A 210 11.08 7.33 -29.19
C ALA A 210 10.58 7.46 -30.65
N HIS A 211 9.86 6.45 -31.15
CA HIS A 211 9.26 6.50 -32.48
C HIS A 211 8.20 7.60 -32.57
N ALA A 212 7.31 7.71 -31.58
CA ALA A 212 6.30 8.75 -31.55
C ALA A 212 6.92 10.16 -31.49
N LEU A 213 7.97 10.35 -30.70
CA LEU A 213 8.71 11.62 -30.64
C LEU A 213 9.35 11.97 -31.99
N ARG A 214 10.07 11.03 -32.61
CA ARG A 214 10.67 11.21 -33.95
C ARG A 214 9.60 11.46 -35.02
N ALA A 215 8.48 10.77 -34.99
CA ALA A 215 7.38 10.97 -35.94
C ALA A 215 6.76 12.37 -35.78
N ARG A 216 6.67 12.88 -34.55
CA ARG A 216 6.05 14.17 -34.25
C ARG A 216 6.97 15.38 -34.48
N LEU A 217 8.28 15.20 -34.29
CA LEU A 217 9.31 16.26 -34.31
C LEU A 217 10.28 16.17 -35.49
N GLY A 218 10.27 15.06 -36.25
CA GLY A 218 11.26 14.76 -37.29
C GLY A 218 12.62 14.39 -36.70
N ALA A 219 13.70 14.78 -37.39
CA ALA A 219 15.08 14.60 -36.91
C ALA A 219 15.51 15.67 -35.89
N GLY A 220 14.62 16.62 -35.56
CA GLY A 220 14.89 17.72 -34.64
C GLY A 220 14.53 17.43 -33.18
N GLY A 221 15.06 18.26 -32.28
CA GLY A 221 14.79 18.22 -30.85
C GLY A 221 15.86 17.47 -30.06
N ALA A 222 16.14 17.98 -28.86
CA ALA A 222 17.05 17.40 -27.87
C ALA A 222 16.29 16.46 -26.91
N TRP A 223 15.24 15.80 -27.38
CA TRP A 223 14.52 14.82 -26.58
C TRP A 223 15.40 13.60 -26.31
N ARG A 224 15.18 12.93 -25.18
CA ARG A 224 15.96 11.76 -24.78
C ARG A 224 15.03 10.65 -24.28
N VAL A 225 15.25 9.44 -24.78
CA VAL A 225 14.67 8.22 -24.22
C VAL A 225 15.81 7.34 -23.76
N VAL A 226 15.87 7.10 -22.45
CA VAL A 226 16.85 6.21 -21.85
C VAL A 226 16.15 4.93 -21.44
N ALA A 227 16.62 3.80 -21.95
CA ALA A 227 16.10 2.48 -21.65
C ALA A 227 17.17 1.70 -20.87
N CYS A 228 16.78 1.04 -19.79
CA CYS A 228 17.73 0.24 -19.04
C CYS A 228 17.20 -1.11 -18.57
N ASP A 229 18.10 -2.08 -18.52
CA ASP A 229 17.84 -3.41 -17.98
C ASP A 229 19.08 -3.95 -17.27
N ARG A 230 18.88 -4.82 -16.28
CA ARG A 230 19.99 -5.51 -15.59
C ARG A 230 20.55 -6.62 -16.47
N SER A 231 19.71 -7.25 -17.29
CA SER A 231 20.09 -8.38 -18.14
C SER A 231 20.86 -7.90 -19.38
N PRO A 232 22.09 -8.36 -19.59
CA PRO A 232 22.84 -8.01 -20.80
C PRO A 232 22.15 -8.52 -22.08
N LEU A 233 21.43 -9.64 -22.00
CA LEU A 233 20.66 -10.18 -23.14
C LEU A 233 19.47 -9.29 -23.51
N ALA A 234 18.82 -8.68 -22.52
CA ALA A 234 17.76 -7.71 -22.75
C ALA A 234 18.30 -6.43 -23.39
N VAL A 235 19.42 -5.91 -22.87
CA VAL A 235 20.12 -4.73 -23.43
C VAL A 235 20.53 -4.97 -24.88
N GLU A 236 21.14 -6.11 -25.19
CA GLU A 236 21.52 -6.47 -26.57
C GLU A 236 20.30 -6.51 -27.50
N LEU A 237 19.21 -7.17 -27.06
CA LEU A 237 17.98 -7.25 -27.85
C LEU A 237 17.32 -5.88 -28.07
N ALA A 238 17.28 -5.03 -27.04
CA ALA A 238 16.76 -3.67 -27.14
C ALA A 238 17.61 -2.82 -28.10
N ARG A 239 18.95 -2.96 -28.08
CA ARG A 239 19.86 -2.30 -29.04
C ARG A 239 19.61 -2.75 -30.47
N GLU A 240 19.47 -4.05 -30.71
CA GLU A 240 19.13 -4.56 -32.03
C GLU A 240 17.80 -4.02 -32.54
N ASN A 241 16.79 -3.96 -31.66
CA ASN A 241 15.49 -3.38 -32.00
C ASN A 241 15.58 -1.87 -32.29
N ALA A 242 16.39 -1.14 -31.54
CA ALA A 242 16.63 0.28 -31.80
C ALA A 242 17.28 0.51 -33.17
N VAL A 243 18.35 -0.23 -33.47
CA VAL A 243 19.05 -0.16 -34.77
C VAL A 243 18.12 -0.54 -35.91
N LYS A 244 17.33 -1.61 -35.75
CA LYS A 244 16.33 -2.05 -36.74
C LYS A 244 15.28 -0.97 -37.04
N LEU A 245 14.91 -0.18 -36.03
CA LEU A 245 14.01 0.97 -36.16
C LEU A 245 14.71 2.26 -36.63
N GLY A 246 16.00 2.19 -36.94
CA GLY A 246 16.81 3.31 -37.44
C GLY A 246 17.15 4.34 -36.37
N PHE A 247 17.30 3.91 -35.11
CA PHE A 247 17.91 4.72 -34.06
C PHE A 247 19.40 4.40 -33.96
N ASP A 248 20.22 5.45 -33.86
CA ASP A 248 21.61 5.31 -33.47
C ASP A 248 21.67 5.03 -31.97
N VAL A 249 22.48 4.07 -31.53
CA VAL A 249 22.65 3.73 -30.10
C VAL A 249 24.10 3.78 -29.65
N ASP A 250 25.01 4.11 -30.56
CA ASP A 250 26.45 4.19 -30.32
C ASP A 250 26.92 5.65 -30.25
N ALA A 251 26.21 6.58 -30.91
CA ALA A 251 26.50 8.00 -30.81
C ALA A 251 26.23 8.58 -29.41
N VAL A 252 27.18 9.40 -28.94
CA VAL A 252 27.09 10.11 -27.66
C VAL A 252 25.87 11.03 -27.61
N ASP A 253 25.54 11.69 -28.73
CA ASP A 253 24.42 12.63 -28.84
C ASP A 253 23.12 11.98 -29.32
N SER A 254 23.01 10.64 -29.28
CA SER A 254 21.79 9.96 -29.69
C SER A 254 20.59 10.37 -28.84
N ASN A 255 19.40 10.37 -29.43
CA ASN A 255 18.17 10.56 -28.69
C ASN A 255 17.71 9.29 -27.95
N VAL A 256 18.30 8.13 -28.26
CA VAL A 256 17.96 6.84 -27.64
C VAL A 256 19.23 6.23 -27.03
N HIS A 257 19.23 6.05 -25.72
CA HIS A 257 20.32 5.38 -25.01
C HIS A 257 19.81 4.09 -24.39
N ILE A 258 20.53 3.00 -24.60
CA ILE A 258 20.20 1.69 -24.04
C ILE A 258 21.39 1.23 -23.20
N VAL A 259 21.17 1.16 -21.90
CA VAL A 259 22.23 1.04 -20.89
C VAL A 259 21.97 -0.18 -20.02
N GLN A 260 23.01 -0.96 -19.75
CA GLN A 260 22.93 -1.98 -18.72
C GLN A 260 23.00 -1.31 -17.34
N ALA A 261 21.93 -1.44 -16.57
CA ALA A 261 21.82 -0.82 -15.25
C ALA A 261 20.96 -1.68 -14.32
N ASP A 262 21.34 -1.70 -13.05
CA ASP A 262 20.49 -2.23 -11.98
C ASP A 262 19.66 -1.09 -11.40
N VAL A 263 18.33 -1.20 -11.44
CA VAL A 263 17.40 -0.21 -10.89
C VAL A 263 17.64 0.02 -9.38
N PHE A 264 18.17 -0.96 -8.66
CA PHE A 264 18.51 -0.87 -7.25
C PHE A 264 19.87 -0.21 -6.96
N ASP A 265 20.67 0.07 -8.00
CA ASP A 265 21.96 0.75 -7.87
C ASP A 265 21.80 2.25 -8.15
N ASP A 266 21.99 3.04 -7.11
CA ASP A 266 21.88 4.50 -7.15
C ASP A 266 22.87 5.15 -8.13
N THR A 267 24.08 4.60 -8.27
CA THR A 267 25.09 5.15 -9.19
C THR A 267 24.70 4.93 -10.64
N HIS A 268 24.12 3.77 -10.95
CA HIS A 268 23.56 3.51 -12.27
C HIS A 268 22.41 4.46 -12.58
N MET A 269 21.49 4.67 -11.62
CA MET A 269 20.34 5.55 -11.79
C MET A 269 20.73 7.01 -12.04
N ASP A 270 21.79 7.50 -11.40
CA ASP A 270 22.34 8.83 -11.69
C ASP A 270 23.01 8.89 -13.06
N ALA A 271 23.76 7.85 -13.44
CA ALA A 271 24.37 7.78 -14.77
C ALA A 271 23.33 7.81 -15.89
N LEU A 272 22.13 7.24 -15.69
CA LEU A 272 21.03 7.34 -16.65
C LEU A 272 20.57 8.78 -16.87
N ALA A 273 20.40 9.57 -15.79
CA ALA A 273 20.00 10.97 -15.91
C ALA A 273 21.11 11.82 -16.52
N GLN A 274 22.38 11.51 -16.23
CA GLN A 274 23.52 12.14 -16.91
C GLN A 274 23.51 11.85 -18.42
N ALA A 275 23.27 10.60 -18.82
CA ALA A 275 23.13 10.23 -20.23
C ALA A 275 21.95 10.95 -20.91
N ALA A 276 20.87 11.22 -20.18
CA ALA A 276 19.74 12.00 -20.68
C ALA A 276 19.99 13.53 -20.69
N GLY A 277 21.13 14.01 -20.19
CA GLY A 277 21.37 15.45 -20.03
C GLY A 277 20.49 16.11 -18.97
N GLY A 278 19.95 15.35 -18.01
CA GLY A 278 19.15 15.87 -16.90
C GLY A 278 18.05 14.93 -16.42
N PRO A 279 17.28 15.35 -15.40
CA PRO A 279 16.25 14.54 -14.77
C PRO A 279 15.07 14.22 -15.68
N PHE A 280 14.42 13.07 -15.47
CA PHE A 280 13.34 12.57 -16.32
C PHE A 280 11.99 13.24 -16.05
N HIS A 281 11.25 13.54 -17.11
CA HIS A 281 9.90 14.11 -17.05
C HIS A 281 8.81 13.02 -16.94
N LEU A 282 9.10 11.83 -17.47
CA LEU A 282 8.21 10.68 -17.47
C LEU A 282 9.03 9.42 -17.18
N ILE A 283 8.57 8.65 -16.20
CA ILE A 283 9.15 7.36 -15.84
C ILE A 283 8.12 6.29 -16.21
N VAL A 284 8.55 5.32 -17.00
CA VAL A 284 7.73 4.16 -17.36
C VAL A 284 8.44 2.88 -16.93
N SER A 285 7.67 1.87 -16.55
CA SER A 285 8.23 0.57 -16.19
C SER A 285 7.19 -0.53 -16.29
N ASN A 286 7.57 -1.66 -16.86
CA ASN A 286 6.91 -2.93 -16.59
C ASN A 286 7.85 -3.78 -15.71
N PRO A 287 7.87 -3.55 -14.38
CA PRO A 287 8.79 -4.23 -13.50
C PRO A 287 8.36 -5.68 -13.26
N PRO A 288 9.28 -6.56 -12.82
CA PRO A 288 8.92 -7.85 -12.26
C PRO A 288 7.97 -7.67 -11.06
N TYR A 289 6.82 -8.35 -11.10
CA TYR A 289 5.78 -8.21 -10.07
C TYR A 289 5.20 -9.55 -9.58
N ILE A 290 5.57 -10.68 -10.18
CA ILE A 290 4.99 -11.98 -9.81
C ILE A 290 5.62 -12.47 -8.50
N PRO A 291 4.82 -12.78 -7.46
CA PRO A 291 5.35 -13.37 -6.23
C PRO A 291 5.99 -14.74 -6.53
N ARG A 292 7.14 -15.05 -5.92
CA ARG A 292 7.87 -16.31 -6.18
C ARG A 292 7.02 -17.55 -5.86
N ARG A 293 6.12 -17.45 -4.87
CA ARG A 293 5.15 -18.51 -4.54
C ARG A 293 4.20 -18.86 -5.69
N GLU A 294 3.95 -17.96 -6.62
CA GLU A 294 3.04 -18.14 -7.77
C GLU A 294 3.76 -18.72 -8.99
N TRP A 295 5.10 -18.80 -8.98
CA TRP A 295 5.93 -19.32 -10.06
C TRP A 295 5.45 -20.67 -10.62
N ASN A 296 5.14 -21.61 -9.74
CA ASN A 296 4.74 -22.96 -10.14
C ASN A 296 3.38 -23.00 -10.87
N THR A 297 2.54 -21.98 -10.68
CA THR A 297 1.23 -21.85 -11.32
C THR A 297 1.28 -21.23 -12.70
N LEU A 298 2.43 -20.65 -13.09
CA LEU A 298 2.59 -20.02 -14.39
C LEU A 298 2.47 -21.05 -15.54
N PRO A 299 1.90 -20.64 -16.70
CA PRO A 299 1.86 -21.47 -17.89
C PRO A 299 3.26 -21.96 -18.28
N ALA A 300 3.34 -23.19 -18.80
CA ALA A 300 4.61 -23.77 -19.26
C ALA A 300 5.27 -22.92 -20.36
N GLU A 301 4.47 -22.23 -21.18
CA GLU A 301 4.95 -21.30 -22.22
C GLU A 301 5.76 -20.13 -21.64
N VAL A 302 5.45 -19.69 -20.41
CA VAL A 302 6.12 -18.58 -19.72
C VAL A 302 7.29 -19.10 -18.90
N LYS A 303 7.04 -19.97 -17.91
CA LYS A 303 8.06 -20.38 -16.93
C LYS A 303 9.25 -21.16 -17.50
N THR A 304 9.10 -21.74 -18.70
CA THR A 304 10.13 -22.56 -19.32
C THR A 304 11.03 -21.75 -20.27
N HIS A 305 10.52 -20.64 -20.80
CA HIS A 305 11.17 -19.92 -21.91
C HIS A 305 11.52 -18.48 -21.58
N GLU A 306 10.97 -17.90 -20.51
CA GLU A 306 11.26 -16.53 -20.08
C GLU A 306 12.12 -16.49 -18.81
N ASP A 307 12.96 -15.46 -18.70
CA ASP A 307 13.86 -15.25 -17.58
C ASP A 307 13.07 -15.04 -16.27
N PRO A 308 13.29 -15.87 -15.23
CA PRO A 308 12.67 -15.67 -13.93
C PRO A 308 12.91 -14.26 -13.36
N ALA A 309 14.07 -13.64 -13.64
CA ALA A 309 14.39 -12.29 -13.17
C ALA A 309 13.53 -11.20 -13.81
N ALA A 310 12.91 -11.45 -14.97
CA ALA A 310 11.97 -10.55 -15.62
C ALA A 310 10.52 -10.73 -15.12
N LEU A 311 10.27 -11.74 -14.29
CA LEU A 311 8.94 -12.13 -13.84
C LEU A 311 8.78 -11.96 -12.32
N ILE A 312 9.76 -12.43 -11.54
CA ILE A 312 9.69 -12.50 -10.08
C ILE A 312 9.94 -11.13 -9.46
N GLY A 313 8.95 -10.60 -8.73
CA GLY A 313 9.03 -9.28 -8.08
C GLY A 313 9.81 -9.24 -6.77
N GLU A 314 10.38 -10.37 -6.34
CA GLU A 314 11.25 -10.51 -5.17
C GLU A 314 12.71 -10.23 -5.56
N ARG A 315 13.40 -9.41 -4.78
CA ARG A 315 14.86 -9.30 -4.89
C ARG A 315 15.49 -10.56 -4.30
N ASP A 316 16.47 -11.11 -5.00
CA ASP A 316 17.28 -12.19 -4.43
C ASP A 316 18.00 -11.65 -3.19
N PRO A 317 17.83 -12.26 -2.00
CA PRO A 317 18.36 -11.73 -0.77
C PRO A 317 19.89 -11.68 -0.86
N THR A 318 20.46 -10.51 -0.61
CA THR A 318 21.93 -10.33 -0.59
C THR A 318 22.57 -11.12 0.57
N HIS A 319 21.79 -11.51 1.58
CA HIS A 319 22.20 -12.40 2.67
C HIS A 319 21.11 -13.47 2.97
N PRO A 320 21.45 -14.77 3.04
CA PRO A 320 20.50 -15.87 3.29
C PRO A 320 19.78 -15.83 4.65
N THR A 321 20.23 -14.97 5.58
CA THR A 321 19.78 -14.93 6.98
C THR A 321 18.65 -13.93 7.24
N ASP A 322 18.37 -13.02 6.31
CA ASP A 322 17.29 -12.05 6.47
C ASP A 322 15.98 -12.64 5.96
N ALA A 323 15.01 -12.79 6.86
CA ALA A 323 13.67 -13.21 6.48
C ALA A 323 13.10 -12.21 5.45
N PRO A 324 12.62 -12.66 4.28
CA PRO A 324 12.10 -11.76 3.26
C PRO A 324 10.99 -10.88 3.86
N SER A 325 10.98 -9.60 3.49
CA SER A 325 9.97 -8.67 4.00
C SER A 325 8.57 -9.09 3.54
N SER A 326 7.53 -8.55 4.16
CA SER A 326 6.15 -8.77 3.69
C SER A 326 5.93 -8.25 2.27
N LEU A 327 6.69 -7.23 1.85
CA LEU A 327 6.67 -6.67 0.50
C LEU A 327 7.36 -7.60 -0.50
N ASP A 328 8.48 -8.23 -0.12
CA ASP A 328 9.16 -9.22 -0.95
C ASP A 328 8.20 -10.38 -1.24
N ARG A 329 7.61 -11.00 -0.21
CA ARG A 329 6.65 -12.11 -0.40
C ARG A 329 5.42 -11.75 -1.25
N ALA A 330 5.12 -10.45 -1.40
CA ALA A 330 4.02 -9.94 -2.19
C ALA A 330 4.44 -9.55 -3.62
N GLY A 331 5.72 -9.66 -4.00
CA GLY A 331 6.24 -9.26 -5.31
C GLY A 331 6.31 -7.75 -5.53
N LEU A 332 6.47 -6.96 -4.46
CA LEU A 332 6.34 -5.48 -4.51
C LEU A 332 7.66 -4.72 -4.37
N THR A 333 8.79 -5.42 -4.34
CA THR A 333 10.11 -4.81 -4.10
C THR A 333 10.49 -3.79 -5.18
N PHE A 334 10.17 -4.06 -6.44
CA PHE A 334 10.37 -3.11 -7.53
C PHE A 334 9.48 -1.87 -7.40
N HIS A 335 8.20 -2.02 -7.04
CA HIS A 335 7.33 -0.87 -6.79
C HIS A 335 7.86 0.00 -5.64
N GLN A 336 8.37 -0.61 -4.57
CA GLN A 336 9.05 0.12 -3.49
C GLN A 336 10.19 0.98 -4.04
N ARG A 337 11.00 0.40 -4.91
CA ARG A 337 12.15 1.08 -5.51
C ARG A 337 11.72 2.18 -6.47
N LEU A 338 10.77 1.93 -7.36
CA LEU A 338 10.22 2.94 -8.28
C LEU A 338 9.67 4.15 -7.51
N ALA A 339 8.96 3.89 -6.42
CA ALA A 339 8.44 4.93 -5.56
C ALA A 339 9.56 5.74 -4.90
N ALA A 340 10.63 5.09 -4.41
CA ALA A 340 11.79 5.77 -3.85
C ALA A 340 12.54 6.61 -4.90
N LEU A 341 12.66 6.11 -6.13
CA LEU A 341 13.33 6.80 -7.23
C LEU A 341 12.69 8.14 -7.52
N LEU A 342 11.36 8.27 -7.42
CA LEU A 342 10.68 9.55 -7.67
C LEU A 342 11.32 10.71 -6.90
N TYR A 343 11.85 10.48 -5.70
CA TYR A 343 12.41 11.53 -4.84
C TYR A 343 13.83 11.92 -5.22
N ARG A 344 14.56 11.04 -5.90
CA ARG A 344 15.94 11.29 -6.31
C ARG A 344 16.01 12.47 -7.27
N ALA A 345 17.04 13.31 -7.14
CA ALA A 345 17.33 14.44 -8.01
C ALA A 345 17.20 14.09 -9.51
N SER A 346 17.80 12.95 -9.89
CA SER A 346 17.80 12.37 -11.23
C SER A 346 16.40 12.02 -11.80
N PHE A 347 15.35 12.03 -10.97
CA PHE A 347 13.97 11.61 -11.28
C PHE A 347 12.92 12.60 -10.75
N SER A 348 13.34 13.77 -10.27
CA SER A 348 12.49 14.69 -9.52
C SER A 348 11.62 15.59 -10.38
N THR A 349 11.86 15.62 -11.70
CA THR A 349 11.13 16.51 -12.61
C THR A 349 9.68 16.08 -12.80
N SER A 350 8.80 17.06 -13.01
CA SER A 350 7.40 16.83 -13.34
C SER A 350 6.93 17.87 -14.35
N LEU A 351 6.10 17.44 -15.28
CA LEU A 351 5.25 18.31 -16.07
C LEU A 351 3.83 18.09 -15.55
N ALA A 352 3.20 19.13 -15.02
CA ALA A 352 1.89 19.04 -14.34
C ALA A 352 0.78 18.39 -15.18
N THR A 353 0.99 18.26 -16.48
CA THR A 353 0.06 17.67 -17.44
C THR A 353 0.35 16.21 -17.79
N LEU A 354 1.46 15.65 -17.29
CA LEU A 354 1.84 14.24 -17.48
C LEU A 354 1.92 13.52 -16.12
N PRO A 355 1.60 12.22 -16.09
CA PRO A 355 1.94 11.40 -14.94
C PRO A 355 3.47 11.36 -14.78
N ARG A 356 3.93 11.36 -13.54
CA ARG A 356 5.36 11.26 -13.23
C ARG A 356 5.88 9.83 -13.37
N LEU A 357 5.08 8.88 -12.91
CA LEU A 357 5.34 7.44 -13.02
C LEU A 357 4.11 6.74 -13.57
N VAL A 358 4.35 5.88 -14.57
CA VAL A 358 3.40 4.87 -15.02
C VAL A 358 4.07 3.51 -14.91
N ALA A 359 3.53 2.64 -14.06
CA ALA A 359 4.07 1.31 -13.85
C ALA A 359 2.98 0.24 -13.93
N GLU A 360 3.31 -0.88 -14.58
CA GLU A 360 2.48 -2.08 -14.59
C GLU A 360 2.57 -2.82 -13.25
N TYR A 361 1.48 -3.44 -12.81
CA TYR A 361 1.44 -4.32 -11.64
C TYR A 361 0.62 -5.59 -11.89
N GLY A 362 0.84 -6.60 -11.06
CA GLY A 362 0.15 -7.88 -11.14
C GLY A 362 -1.30 -7.84 -10.67
N LYS A 363 -2.11 -8.76 -11.22
CA LYS A 363 -3.52 -8.91 -10.86
C LYS A 363 -3.68 -9.10 -9.34
N GLY A 364 -4.46 -8.22 -8.69
CA GLY A 364 -4.72 -8.27 -7.25
C GLY A 364 -3.73 -7.50 -6.38
N GLN A 365 -2.65 -6.94 -6.95
CA GLN A 365 -1.68 -6.13 -6.20
C GLN A 365 -2.07 -4.66 -6.06
N GLN A 366 -3.09 -4.20 -6.80
CA GLN A 366 -3.52 -2.80 -6.87
C GLN A 366 -3.36 -2.08 -5.54
N ARG A 367 -4.22 -2.36 -4.54
CA ARG A 367 -4.25 -1.67 -3.22
C ARG A 367 -2.90 -1.57 -2.52
N GLN A 368 -2.05 -2.58 -2.67
CA GLN A 368 -0.75 -2.61 -2.02
C GLN A 368 0.23 -1.66 -2.71
N VAL A 369 0.22 -1.63 -4.04
CA VAL A 369 0.97 -0.66 -4.85
C VAL A 369 0.47 0.76 -4.56
N GLU A 370 -0.86 0.97 -4.47
CA GLU A 370 -1.43 2.28 -4.16
C GLU A 370 -0.90 2.82 -2.83
N ARG A 371 -0.97 1.99 -1.79
CA ARG A 371 -0.50 2.34 -0.45
C ARG A 371 0.99 2.68 -0.43
N LEU A 372 1.80 1.85 -1.10
CA LEU A 372 3.25 2.01 -1.13
C LEU A 372 3.67 3.36 -1.72
N HIS A 373 3.00 3.80 -2.79
CA HIS A 373 3.29 5.08 -3.41
C HIS A 373 2.72 6.27 -2.62
N ALA A 374 1.67 6.07 -1.82
CA ALA A 374 1.14 7.12 -0.94
C ALA A 374 2.08 7.48 0.24
N GLU A 375 2.86 6.53 0.75
CA GLU A 375 3.70 6.74 1.94
C GLU A 375 4.98 7.57 1.69
N LEU A 376 5.29 7.93 0.43
CA LEU A 376 6.55 8.57 0.04
C LEU A 376 6.50 10.12 -0.12
N ARG A 377 5.35 10.78 0.01
CA ARG A 377 5.04 12.20 -0.31
C ARG A 377 5.89 13.32 0.36
N ALA A 378 5.69 14.57 -0.11
CA ALA A 378 6.33 15.77 0.47
C ALA A 378 6.04 15.89 1.98
N PRO A 379 6.92 16.53 2.79
CA PRO A 379 6.75 16.56 4.23
C PRO A 379 5.47 17.26 4.67
N SER A 380 5.02 18.30 3.94
CA SER A 380 3.71 18.95 4.15
C SER A 380 2.54 17.96 4.07
N ASP A 381 2.61 17.02 3.15
CA ASP A 381 1.54 16.06 2.86
C ASP A 381 1.51 14.89 3.84
N ARG A 382 2.50 14.83 4.74
CA ARG A 382 2.61 13.84 5.82
C ARG A 382 2.18 14.39 7.18
N VAL A 383 1.75 15.65 7.26
CA VAL A 383 1.19 16.22 8.48
C VAL A 383 -0.19 15.59 8.75
N PRO A 384 -0.46 15.09 9.97
CA PRO A 384 -1.75 14.52 10.32
C PRO A 384 -2.91 15.48 10.04
N ARG A 385 -3.97 14.95 9.42
CA ARG A 385 -5.17 15.74 9.14
C ARG A 385 -5.91 16.04 10.45
N VAL A 386 -6.36 17.30 10.60
CA VAL A 386 -7.21 17.71 11.74
C VAL A 386 -8.67 17.76 11.31
N VAL A 387 -9.53 17.07 12.04
CA VAL A 387 -10.98 17.00 11.78
C VAL A 387 -11.72 17.57 12.98
N ARG A 388 -12.54 18.59 12.76
CA ARG A 388 -13.42 19.14 13.79
C ARG A 388 -14.72 18.38 13.87
N LEU A 389 -15.04 17.93 15.08
CA LEU A 389 -16.31 17.32 15.43
C LEU A 389 -17.27 18.37 16.00
N GLU A 390 -18.51 18.39 15.52
CA GLU A 390 -19.57 19.24 16.08
C GLU A 390 -20.14 18.71 17.41
N ALA A 391 -19.79 17.46 17.77
CA ALA A 391 -20.22 16.84 19.02
C ALA A 391 -19.61 17.54 20.25
N ARG A 392 -20.38 17.55 21.33
CA ARG A 392 -19.96 18.05 22.64
C ARG A 392 -20.03 16.92 23.65
N LEU A 393 -18.92 16.63 24.30
CA LEU A 393 -18.82 15.56 25.29
C LEU A 393 -18.82 16.14 26.70
N VAL A 394 -19.42 15.45 27.66
CA VAL A 394 -19.53 15.94 29.04
C VAL A 394 -18.98 14.93 30.04
N VAL A 395 -18.05 15.38 30.88
CA VAL A 395 -17.51 14.62 32.02
C VAL A 395 -18.04 15.22 33.31
N VAL A 396 -18.75 14.43 34.12
CA VAL A 396 -19.38 14.90 35.36
C VAL A 396 -18.84 14.16 36.58
N GLY A 397 -18.43 14.91 37.60
CA GLY A 397 -18.02 14.35 38.89
C GLY A 397 -19.17 14.40 39.89
N VAL A 398 -19.59 13.24 40.42
CA VAL A 398 -20.60 13.19 41.48
C VAL A 398 -19.95 13.33 42.86
N GLY A 399 -20.66 14.01 43.76
CA GLY A 399 -20.12 14.39 45.06
C GLY A 399 -21.02 15.43 45.74
N ASN A 400 -20.54 15.96 46.87
CA ASN A 400 -21.24 16.99 47.62
C ASN A 400 -20.28 18.13 47.98
N ALA A 401 -19.88 18.91 46.97
CA ALA A 401 -18.92 19.99 47.05
C ALA A 401 -19.26 21.11 48.05
N THR A 402 -20.52 21.23 48.46
CA THR A 402 -21.00 22.34 49.30
C THR A 402 -20.98 22.02 50.80
N THR A 403 -21.18 20.76 51.18
CA THR A 403 -21.27 20.35 52.60
C THR A 403 -20.16 19.39 53.02
N HIS A 404 -19.68 18.55 52.12
CA HIS A 404 -18.66 17.54 52.39
C HIS A 404 -17.68 17.42 51.21
N PRO A 405 -16.85 18.46 50.95
CA PRO A 405 -16.07 18.54 49.71
C PRO A 405 -14.89 17.58 49.63
N LEU A 406 -14.30 17.18 50.76
CA LEU A 406 -13.07 16.36 50.82
C LEU A 406 -13.29 14.98 51.42
N THR A 407 -14.50 14.43 51.26
CA THR A 407 -14.88 13.11 51.76
C THR A 407 -14.78 12.05 50.67
N ARG A 408 -14.80 10.77 51.07
CA ARG A 408 -14.78 9.62 50.15
C ARG A 408 -15.90 9.65 49.12
N HIS A 409 -17.13 10.03 49.50
CA HIS A 409 -18.24 10.17 48.54
C HIS A 409 -18.08 11.35 47.57
N SER A 410 -17.17 12.29 47.84
CA SER A 410 -16.93 13.45 46.96
C SER A 410 -15.74 13.23 46.04
N VAL A 411 -15.13 12.04 46.05
CA VAL A 411 -13.92 11.75 45.28
C VAL A 411 -14.08 12.06 43.78
N GLY A 412 -15.27 11.81 43.21
CA GLY A 412 -15.58 12.14 41.81
C GLY A 412 -15.52 13.64 41.49
N GLN A 413 -15.81 14.50 42.47
CA GLN A 413 -15.67 15.96 42.34
C GLN A 413 -14.26 16.45 42.67
N VAL A 414 -13.60 15.81 43.64
CA VAL A 414 -12.23 16.13 44.06
C VAL A 414 -11.25 16.02 42.88
N VAL A 415 -11.44 15.03 42.01
CA VAL A 415 -10.56 14.79 40.86
C VAL A 415 -10.82 15.74 39.68
N LEU A 416 -11.92 16.51 39.62
CA LEU A 416 -12.28 17.28 38.43
C LEU A 416 -11.34 18.46 38.12
N ASP A 417 -11.00 19.29 39.11
CA ASP A 417 -10.08 20.42 38.90
C ASP A 417 -8.65 19.92 38.52
N PRO A 418 -8.10 18.88 39.18
CA PRO A 418 -6.88 18.23 38.71
C PRO A 418 -7.01 17.60 37.31
N LEU A 419 -8.13 16.94 36.99
CA LEU A 419 -8.41 16.37 35.68
C LEU A 419 -8.45 17.45 34.58
N LEU A 420 -9.07 18.60 34.85
CA LEU A 420 -9.06 19.76 33.94
C LEU A 420 -7.63 20.15 33.59
N ARG A 421 -6.77 20.30 34.59
CA ARG A 421 -5.35 20.60 34.38
C ARG A 421 -4.65 19.49 33.58
N GLY A 422 -4.94 18.23 33.88
CA GLY A 422 -4.41 17.08 33.13
C GLY A 422 -4.83 17.06 31.67
N LEU A 423 -6.09 17.35 31.36
CA LEU A 423 -6.61 17.41 29.98
C LEU A 423 -6.06 18.61 29.20
N VAL A 424 -5.88 19.76 29.86
CA VAL A 424 -5.19 20.92 29.27
C VAL A 424 -3.74 20.56 28.94
N GLU A 425 -3.06 19.85 29.83
CA GLU A 425 -1.69 19.39 29.59
C GLU A 425 -1.64 18.34 28.48
N GLU A 426 -2.61 17.45 28.38
CA GLU A 426 -2.73 16.47 27.30
C GLU A 426 -2.92 17.16 25.94
N ASP A 427 -3.82 18.14 25.84
CA ASP A 427 -3.99 18.94 24.61
C ASP A 427 -2.69 19.69 24.25
N ARG A 428 -1.99 20.26 25.24
CA ARG A 428 -0.68 20.88 25.03
C ARG A 428 0.35 19.88 24.52
N ARG A 429 0.37 18.65 25.04
CA ARG A 429 1.25 17.57 24.57
C ARG A 429 0.92 17.18 23.14
N VAL A 430 -0.35 17.06 22.76
CA VAL A 430 -0.76 16.77 21.38
C VAL A 430 -0.33 17.89 20.44
N ARG A 431 -0.55 19.16 20.81
CA ARG A 431 -0.07 20.32 20.03
C ARG A 431 1.44 20.38 19.93
N ALA A 432 2.15 20.12 21.03
CA ALA A 432 3.61 20.06 21.06
C ALA A 432 4.13 18.92 20.18
N ARG A 433 3.45 17.76 20.19
CA ARG A 433 3.76 16.64 19.31
C ARG A 433 3.53 16.99 17.85
N LEU A 434 2.40 17.63 17.50
CA LEU A 434 2.15 18.12 16.14
C LEU A 434 3.21 19.12 15.67
N ARG A 435 3.62 20.05 16.55
CA ARG A 435 4.77 20.93 16.29
C ARG A 435 6.05 20.13 16.07
N GLY A 436 6.36 19.16 16.93
CA GLY A 436 7.54 18.31 16.80
C GLY A 436 7.53 17.47 15.53
N VAL A 437 6.36 16.98 15.10
CA VAL A 437 6.17 16.30 13.81
C VAL A 437 6.47 17.25 12.65
N ARG A 438 5.88 18.44 12.66
CA ARG A 438 6.16 19.48 11.67
C ARG A 438 7.66 19.81 11.64
N ASP A 439 8.28 19.99 12.80
CA ASP A 439 9.70 20.36 12.92
C ASP A 439 10.63 19.22 12.48
N ALA A 440 10.29 17.98 12.78
CA ALA A 440 11.01 16.81 12.28
C ALA A 440 10.86 16.64 10.77
N LEU A 441 9.67 16.87 10.22
CA LEU A 441 9.40 16.88 8.79
C LEU A 441 10.16 18.01 8.09
N GLU A 442 10.20 19.20 8.69
CA GLU A 442 10.97 20.36 8.23
C GLU A 442 12.48 20.09 8.30
N ALA A 443 12.97 19.47 9.38
CA ALA A 443 14.37 19.06 9.50
C ALA A 443 14.73 17.99 8.47
N ALA A 444 13.88 16.98 8.29
CA ALA A 444 14.03 15.95 7.27
C ALA A 444 14.04 16.56 5.86
N ARG A 445 13.19 17.57 5.61
CA ARG A 445 13.21 18.37 4.37
C ARG A 445 14.57 19.03 4.17
N ARG A 446 15.04 19.80 5.17
CA ARG A 446 16.33 20.51 5.12
C ARG A 446 17.50 19.57 4.89
N VAL A 447 17.52 18.41 5.55
CA VAL A 447 18.54 17.37 5.35
C VAL A 447 18.46 16.80 3.93
N ALA A 448 17.26 16.46 3.46
CA ALA A 448 17.07 15.87 2.13
C ALA A 448 17.42 16.86 1.02
N VAL A 449 17.15 18.16 1.20
CA VAL A 449 17.59 19.24 0.31
C VAL A 449 19.11 19.42 0.37
N ARG A 450 19.71 19.52 1.56
CA ARG A 450 21.16 19.69 1.75
C ARG A 450 21.98 18.55 1.14
N GLU A 451 21.48 17.32 1.22
CA GLU A 451 22.16 16.13 0.72
C GLU A 451 21.82 15.80 -0.75
N GLY A 452 21.08 16.67 -1.44
CA GLY A 452 20.68 16.44 -2.84
C GLY A 452 19.78 15.22 -3.04
N ARG A 453 19.17 14.69 -1.97
CA ARG A 453 18.25 13.55 -2.04
C ARG A 453 16.94 13.90 -2.72
N VAL A 454 16.61 15.19 -2.77
CA VAL A 454 15.45 15.76 -3.45
C VAL A 454 15.93 17.06 -4.09
N ASP A 455 16.04 17.08 -5.41
CA ASP A 455 16.52 18.24 -6.17
C ASP A 455 15.40 18.77 -7.07
N GLY A 456 15.28 20.08 -7.24
CA GLY A 456 14.41 20.68 -8.27
C GLY A 456 12.89 20.58 -8.12
N ARG A 457 12.31 20.21 -6.95
CA ARG A 457 10.85 20.25 -6.76
C ARG A 457 10.37 21.43 -5.91
N ARG A 458 9.44 22.24 -6.45
CA ARG A 458 8.87 23.43 -5.78
C ARG A 458 8.10 23.12 -4.48
N ASP A 459 7.59 21.91 -4.32
CA ASP A 459 6.86 21.44 -3.13
C ASP A 459 7.79 21.17 -1.93
N TRP A 460 9.03 20.71 -2.18
CA TRP A 460 10.06 20.54 -1.14
C TRP A 460 10.84 21.84 -0.83
N GLU A 461 10.67 22.89 -1.62
CA GLU A 461 11.14 24.25 -1.29
C GLU A 461 10.23 24.94 -0.27
N GLN A 462 8.94 24.60 -0.25
CA GLN A 462 7.96 25.22 0.63
C GLN A 462 8.14 24.76 2.09
N ALA A 463 8.09 25.73 3.01
CA ALA A 463 8.01 25.53 4.45
C ALA A 463 6.94 24.49 4.78
N VAL A 464 7.25 23.51 5.65
CA VAL A 464 6.16 22.71 6.25
C VAL A 464 5.28 23.69 7.02
N PRO A 465 3.97 23.79 6.71
CA PRO A 465 3.16 24.90 7.17
C PRO A 465 3.01 24.93 8.69
N THR A 466 2.97 26.15 9.24
CA THR A 466 2.76 26.39 10.68
C THR A 466 1.28 26.32 11.07
N THR A 467 0.38 26.51 10.10
CA THR A 467 -1.05 26.35 10.24
C THR A 467 -1.53 25.10 9.49
N VAL A 468 -2.43 24.33 10.11
CA VAL A 468 -3.02 23.12 9.51
C VAL A 468 -4.50 23.36 9.25
N ALA A 469 -4.99 22.98 8.07
CA ALA A 469 -6.41 23.06 7.77
C ALA A 469 -7.22 22.15 8.70
N VAL A 470 -8.27 22.72 9.29
CA VAL A 470 -9.25 22.01 10.10
C VAL A 470 -10.47 21.77 9.22
N HIS A 471 -10.72 20.49 8.93
CA HIS A 471 -11.87 20.09 8.14
C HIS A 471 -13.08 19.89 9.04
N THR A 472 -14.20 20.52 8.71
CA THR A 472 -15.50 20.29 9.35
C THR A 472 -16.21 19.11 8.69
N ALA A 473 -16.99 18.34 9.47
CA ALA A 473 -17.98 17.41 8.91
C ALA A 473 -19.08 18.19 8.14
N PRO A 474 -19.86 17.57 7.24
CA PRO A 474 -20.23 18.18 5.97
C PRO A 474 -21.14 19.39 6.18
N ARG A 475 -20.64 20.63 6.01
CA ARG A 475 -21.38 21.78 5.44
C ARG A 475 -20.74 23.19 5.42
N SER A 476 -19.53 23.49 5.92
CA SER A 476 -18.89 24.81 5.61
C SER A 476 -17.45 25.02 6.10
N ALA A 477 -16.74 25.92 5.39
CA ALA A 477 -15.51 26.67 5.66
C ALA A 477 -14.29 25.96 6.31
N HIS A 478 -13.15 26.01 5.62
CA HIS A 478 -11.85 25.62 6.17
C HIS A 478 -11.41 26.63 7.25
N GLU A 479 -11.32 26.18 8.50
CA GLU A 479 -10.66 26.95 9.56
C GLU A 479 -9.19 26.50 9.66
N GLN A 480 -8.31 27.34 10.20
CA GLN A 480 -6.90 27.00 10.38
C GLN A 480 -6.56 26.80 11.85
N LEU A 481 -5.90 25.69 12.16
CA LEU A 481 -5.29 25.43 13.45
C LEU A 481 -3.85 25.96 13.41
N ASP A 482 -3.60 27.07 14.09
CA ASP A 482 -2.24 27.57 14.27
C ASP A 482 -1.51 26.74 15.33
N LEU A 483 -0.50 25.98 14.88
CA LEU A 483 0.34 25.15 15.76
C LEU A 483 1.26 26.01 16.65
N SER A 484 1.48 27.28 16.30
CA SER A 484 2.35 28.20 17.03
C SER A 484 1.64 29.01 18.12
N SER A 485 0.32 29.18 18.03
CA SER A 485 -0.46 29.89 19.05
C SER A 485 -0.61 29.09 20.36
N SER A 486 -0.43 29.77 21.49
CA SER A 486 -0.89 29.28 22.79
C SER A 486 -2.38 29.57 22.93
N ASN A 487 -3.22 28.58 22.63
CA ASN A 487 -4.67 28.75 22.80
C ASN A 487 -4.98 28.98 24.30
N PRO A 488 -5.72 30.03 24.69
CA PRO A 488 -6.07 30.25 26.09
C PRO A 488 -6.99 29.11 26.57
N ALA A 489 -6.50 28.32 27.52
CA ALA A 489 -7.23 27.20 28.09
C ALA A 489 -7.59 27.46 29.57
N PRO A 490 -8.84 27.17 30.00
CA PRO A 490 -9.23 27.35 31.40
C PRO A 490 -8.48 26.39 32.32
N LEU A 491 -7.95 26.92 33.43
CA LEU A 491 -7.21 26.13 34.44
C LEU A 491 -8.04 25.78 35.68
N HIS A 492 -9.24 26.37 35.80
CA HIS A 492 -10.14 26.20 36.94
C HIS A 492 -11.58 26.12 36.47
N LEU A 493 -12.40 25.34 37.18
CA LEU A 493 -13.85 25.34 36.96
C LEU A 493 -14.45 26.67 37.44
N THR A 494 -15.30 27.26 36.61
CA THR A 494 -16.00 28.52 36.91
C THR A 494 -17.45 28.25 37.28
N LYS A 495 -18.05 29.09 38.12
CA LYS A 495 -19.45 28.91 38.55
C LYS A 495 -20.37 29.04 37.33
N VAL A 496 -21.27 28.07 37.14
CA VAL A 496 -22.24 28.12 36.05
C VAL A 496 -23.33 29.13 36.39
N THR A 497 -23.40 30.20 35.60
CA THR A 497 -24.39 31.28 35.74
C THR A 497 -25.59 31.12 34.80
N GLN A 498 -25.47 30.26 33.78
CA GLN A 498 -26.53 29.98 32.82
C GLN A 498 -27.44 28.81 33.25
N GLY A 499 -28.73 29.09 33.35
CA GLY A 499 -29.78 28.11 33.66
C GLY A 499 -29.89 27.73 35.14
N LYS A 500 -30.84 26.84 35.46
CA LYS A 500 -31.02 26.27 36.82
C LYS A 500 -30.05 25.10 37.12
N SER A 501 -28.98 24.98 36.34
CA SER A 501 -27.98 23.90 36.43
C SER A 501 -27.25 23.93 37.78
N GLY A 502 -26.83 25.12 38.23
CA GLY A 502 -25.96 25.27 39.39
C GLY A 502 -24.60 24.60 39.17
N GLY A 503 -23.72 24.67 40.15
CA GLY A 503 -22.41 24.02 40.09
C GLY A 503 -21.31 24.82 39.37
N TRP A 504 -20.28 24.10 38.91
CA TRP A 504 -19.10 24.67 38.26
C TRP A 504 -18.75 23.91 36.99
N ALA A 505 -18.29 24.60 35.95
CA ALA A 505 -17.90 24.00 34.68
C ALA A 505 -16.68 24.67 34.03
N ALA A 506 -16.04 23.94 33.12
CA ALA A 506 -15.07 24.44 32.16
C ALA A 506 -15.23 23.68 30.84
N THR A 507 -14.99 24.36 29.72
CA THR A 507 -15.10 23.78 28.37
C THR A 507 -13.77 23.90 27.66
N LEU A 508 -13.35 22.82 27.01
CA LEU A 508 -12.08 22.68 26.31
C LEU A 508 -12.32 22.32 24.84
N HIS A 509 -11.49 22.82 23.94
CA HIS A 509 -11.35 22.33 22.58
C HIS A 509 -10.15 21.39 22.52
N LEU A 510 -10.36 20.11 22.81
CA LEU A 510 -9.31 19.12 22.90
C LEU A 510 -8.93 18.60 21.52
N LEU A 511 -7.63 18.53 21.25
CA LEU A 511 -7.07 17.72 20.18
C LEU A 511 -6.85 16.29 20.67
N ILE A 512 -7.51 15.33 20.04
CA ILE A 512 -7.50 13.92 20.42
C ILE A 512 -7.03 13.10 19.22
N PRO A 513 -5.85 12.48 19.27
CA PRO A 513 -5.38 11.61 18.20
C PRO A 513 -6.22 10.34 18.11
N SER A 514 -6.47 9.87 16.88
CA SER A 514 -7.19 8.61 16.61
C SER A 514 -6.49 7.38 17.18
N SER A 515 -5.17 7.44 17.40
CA SER A 515 -4.39 6.38 18.05
C SER A 515 -3.63 6.92 19.28
N PRO A 516 -3.60 6.19 20.42
CA PRO A 516 -2.75 6.54 21.57
C PRO A 516 -1.26 6.51 21.23
N THR A 517 -0.85 5.74 20.22
CA THR A 517 0.56 5.66 19.79
C THR A 517 1.06 6.97 19.19
N PHE A 518 0.17 7.92 18.85
CA PHE A 518 0.58 9.21 18.28
C PHE A 518 1.55 9.99 19.18
N LEU A 519 1.34 9.94 20.49
CA LEU A 519 2.17 10.64 21.47
C LEU A 519 3.50 9.91 21.76
N THR A 520 3.53 8.58 21.60
CA THR A 520 4.64 7.72 21.99
C THR A 520 5.46 7.17 20.83
N ALA A 521 4.98 7.29 19.58
CA ALA A 521 5.66 6.76 18.41
C ALA A 521 7.06 7.37 18.25
N SER A 522 8.06 6.51 18.09
CA SER A 522 9.45 6.92 17.84
C SER A 522 9.70 7.35 16.38
N SER A 523 8.81 6.97 15.45
CA SER A 523 8.86 7.28 14.02
C SER A 523 7.88 8.39 13.60
N HIS A 524 8.08 8.94 12.40
CA HIS A 524 7.12 9.85 11.74
C HIS A 524 5.68 9.30 11.87
N PRO A 525 4.67 10.14 12.20
CA PRO A 525 3.29 9.70 12.31
C PRO A 525 2.84 9.07 11.00
N ARG A 526 1.98 8.06 11.09
CA ARG A 526 1.50 7.37 9.88
C ARG A 526 0.71 8.40 9.06
N SER A 527 0.84 8.37 7.73
CA SER A 527 0.15 9.34 6.84
C SER A 527 -1.39 9.33 6.98
N ASN A 528 -1.95 8.37 7.72
CA ASN A 528 -3.39 8.21 7.95
C ASN A 528 -3.82 8.52 9.39
N ASP A 529 -2.92 9.01 10.26
CA ASP A 529 -3.32 9.43 11.61
C ASP A 529 -4.21 10.69 11.50
N VAL A 530 -5.39 10.64 12.11
CA VAL A 530 -6.34 11.75 12.16
C VAL A 530 -6.34 12.33 13.57
N ILE A 531 -6.29 13.64 13.68
CA ILE A 531 -6.47 14.35 14.95
C ILE A 531 -7.87 14.92 15.00
N TYR A 532 -8.65 14.51 15.99
CA TYR A 532 -9.98 15.05 16.22
C TYR A 532 -9.87 16.32 17.05
N GLN A 533 -10.55 17.39 16.64
CA GLN A 533 -10.82 18.54 17.47
C GLN A 533 -12.25 18.43 17.99
N VAL A 534 -12.41 18.19 19.29
CA VAL A 534 -13.72 17.98 19.94
C VAL A 534 -13.89 18.90 21.14
N GLN A 535 -15.13 19.32 21.39
CA GLN A 535 -15.46 20.11 22.56
C GLN A 535 -15.79 19.20 23.74
N VAL A 536 -15.08 19.36 24.86
CA VAL A 536 -15.31 18.60 26.10
C VAL A 536 -15.58 19.54 27.26
N SER A 537 -16.68 19.32 27.96
CA SER A 537 -17.06 20.08 29.15
C SER A 537 -16.93 19.24 30.42
N LEU A 538 -16.25 19.77 31.43
CA LEU A 538 -16.21 19.19 32.77
C LEU A 538 -17.25 19.88 33.63
N TYR A 539 -18.02 19.11 34.41
CA TYR A 539 -19.11 19.64 35.21
C TYR A 539 -19.11 19.08 36.64
N LYS A 540 -19.23 19.98 37.61
CA LYS A 540 -19.32 19.70 39.05
C LYS A 540 -20.67 20.20 39.58
N PRO A 541 -21.66 19.32 39.84
CA PRO A 541 -22.94 19.70 40.44
C PRO A 541 -22.76 20.29 41.85
N SER A 542 -23.59 21.26 42.22
CA SER A 542 -23.62 21.83 43.59
C SER A 542 -24.65 21.20 44.51
N GLN A 543 -25.56 20.39 43.95
CA GLN A 543 -26.64 19.72 44.67
C GLN A 543 -26.10 18.55 45.53
N PRO A 544 -26.84 18.13 46.57
CA PRO A 544 -26.51 16.93 47.34
C PRO A 544 -26.38 15.68 46.47
N MET A 545 -25.66 14.67 46.97
CA MET A 545 -25.34 13.45 46.23
C MET A 545 -26.57 12.72 45.65
N ASN A 546 -27.71 12.71 46.35
CA ASN A 546 -28.94 12.08 45.87
C ASN A 546 -29.71 12.89 44.82
N LEU A 547 -29.21 14.07 44.43
CA LEU A 547 -29.83 14.99 43.47
C LEU A 547 -28.87 15.40 42.33
N SER A 548 -27.80 14.62 42.10
CA SER A 548 -26.78 14.93 41.10
C SER A 548 -27.30 14.97 39.65
N GLY A 549 -28.36 14.23 39.33
CA GLY A 549 -29.00 14.21 38.01
C GLY A 549 -29.80 15.49 37.70
N VAL A 550 -30.25 16.23 38.73
CA VAL A 550 -30.97 17.51 38.55
C VAL A 550 -30.09 18.53 37.82
N GLY A 551 -28.90 18.78 38.39
CA GLY A 551 -27.95 19.77 37.85
C GLY A 551 -27.42 19.34 36.49
N LEU A 552 -27.11 18.06 36.34
CA LEU A 552 -26.58 17.50 35.09
C LEU A 552 -27.58 17.62 33.93
N LYS A 553 -28.87 17.28 34.14
CA LYS A 553 -29.90 17.43 33.10
C LYS A 553 -30.00 18.88 32.63
N ALA A 554 -30.08 19.82 33.58
CA ALA A 554 -30.16 21.24 33.27
C ALA A 554 -28.87 21.77 32.58
N PHE A 555 -27.70 21.26 32.95
CA PHE A 555 -26.43 21.60 32.29
C PHE A 555 -26.40 21.09 30.84
N LEU A 556 -26.76 19.83 30.60
CA LEU A 556 -26.81 19.24 29.26
C LEU A 556 -27.76 20.02 28.35
N SER A 557 -28.97 20.35 28.82
CA SER A 557 -29.94 21.11 28.03
C SER A 557 -29.47 22.53 27.64
N SER A 558 -28.62 23.17 28.46
CA SER A 558 -28.19 24.56 28.24
C SER A 558 -26.85 24.68 27.52
N HIS A 559 -25.90 23.77 27.77
CA HIS A 559 -24.51 23.90 27.30
C HIS A 559 -24.12 22.84 26.26
N SER A 560 -24.84 21.71 26.20
CA SER A 560 -24.61 20.66 25.20
C SER A 560 -25.93 20.06 24.70
N PRO A 561 -26.71 20.81 23.90
CA PRO A 561 -28.00 20.34 23.40
C PRO A 561 -27.90 19.04 22.61
N SER A 562 -26.81 18.85 21.85
CA SER A 562 -26.54 17.61 21.11
C SER A 562 -26.33 16.41 22.05
N ALA A 563 -25.62 16.60 23.17
CA ALA A 563 -25.36 15.56 24.17
C ALA A 563 -26.63 15.15 24.95
N SER A 564 -27.63 16.04 25.05
CA SER A 564 -28.89 15.75 25.75
C SER A 564 -29.71 14.61 25.13
N SER A 565 -29.36 14.18 23.91
CA SER A 565 -30.04 13.11 23.18
C SER A 565 -29.33 11.75 23.22
N ARG A 566 -28.09 11.67 23.72
CA ARG A 566 -27.26 10.46 23.63
C ARG A 566 -26.50 10.21 24.93
N SER A 567 -26.90 9.16 25.67
CA SER A 567 -26.18 8.72 26.88
C SER A 567 -24.70 8.38 26.62
N SER A 568 -24.34 8.10 25.36
CA SER A 568 -22.96 7.85 24.91
C SER A 568 -22.03 9.05 25.01
N ASP A 569 -22.57 10.28 25.12
CA ASP A 569 -21.78 11.52 25.11
C ASP A 569 -21.52 12.04 26.55
N VAL A 570 -21.88 11.26 27.57
CA VAL A 570 -21.72 11.60 29.00
C VAL A 570 -20.89 10.54 29.73
N LEU A 571 -19.86 10.98 30.46
CA LEU A 571 -19.03 10.16 31.34
C LEU A 571 -19.17 10.60 32.80
N VAL A 572 -19.50 9.67 33.71
CA VAL A 572 -19.69 9.98 35.14
C VAL A 572 -18.54 9.44 36.00
N LEU A 573 -17.93 10.30 36.82
CA LEU A 573 -16.91 9.94 37.82
C LEU A 573 -17.57 9.76 39.18
N GLN A 574 -17.48 8.57 39.77
CA GLN A 574 -18.17 8.20 41.02
C GLN A 574 -17.26 7.48 42.01
N ASP A 575 -17.62 7.49 43.29
CA ASP A 575 -17.02 6.60 44.29
C ASP A 575 -17.52 5.15 44.13
N GLU A 576 -16.70 4.21 44.60
CA GLU A 576 -16.98 2.79 44.54
C GLU A 576 -16.47 2.04 45.78
N LEU A 577 -17.39 1.48 46.55
CA LEU A 577 -17.11 0.75 47.79
C LEU A 577 -16.47 -0.61 47.54
N ASP A 578 -16.83 -1.29 46.46
CA ASP A 578 -16.36 -2.65 46.17
C ASP A 578 -14.96 -2.68 45.55
N LEU A 579 -14.36 -1.51 45.30
CA LEU A 579 -13.00 -1.38 44.82
C LEU A 579 -12.13 -0.84 45.96
N PRO A 580 -10.94 -1.42 46.19
CA PRO A 580 -10.00 -0.88 47.17
C PRO A 580 -9.60 0.55 46.78
N PHE A 581 -9.24 1.37 47.78
CA PHE A 581 -8.75 2.72 47.49
C PHE A 581 -7.57 2.66 46.52
N GLY A 582 -7.56 3.56 45.53
CA GLY A 582 -6.55 3.59 44.48
C GLY A 582 -6.93 2.85 43.20
N ALA A 583 -7.95 1.99 43.20
CA ALA A 583 -8.38 1.29 41.99
C ALA A 583 -9.45 2.08 41.21
N VAL A 584 -9.23 2.37 39.93
CA VAL A 584 -10.23 3.01 39.06
C VAL A 584 -10.64 2.06 37.94
N LYS A 585 -11.94 1.82 37.77
CA LYS A 585 -12.46 0.96 36.69
C LYS A 585 -13.57 1.62 35.89
N ARG A 586 -13.41 1.63 34.56
CA ARG A 586 -14.45 2.02 33.61
C ARG A 586 -15.53 0.96 33.50
N LYS A 587 -16.78 1.41 33.35
CA LYS A 587 -17.93 0.58 33.07
C LYS A 587 -18.94 1.33 32.20
N ASP A 588 -19.22 0.80 31.01
CA ASP A 588 -20.14 1.44 30.06
C ASP A 588 -21.62 1.12 30.31
N ALA A 589 -21.91 0.12 31.15
CA ALA A 589 -23.27 -0.34 31.43
C ALA A 589 -23.46 -0.88 32.87
N GLY A 590 -24.66 -0.78 33.44
CA GLY A 590 -24.98 -1.37 34.76
C GLY A 590 -25.83 -0.51 35.69
N SER A 591 -26.50 -1.14 36.65
CA SER A 591 -27.32 -0.44 37.66
C SER A 591 -26.49 0.39 38.66
N ALA A 592 -27.17 1.14 39.52
CA ALA A 592 -26.56 2.02 40.52
C ALA A 592 -25.92 1.30 41.72
N ARG A 593 -26.25 0.02 41.96
CA ARG A 593 -25.70 -0.82 43.07
C ARG A 593 -25.61 -0.11 44.44
N GLY A 594 -26.63 0.66 44.79
CA GLY A 594 -26.71 1.37 46.09
C GLY A 594 -26.18 2.81 46.07
N HIS A 595 -25.51 3.26 45.00
CA HIS A 595 -25.01 4.63 44.88
C HIS A 595 -26.14 5.62 44.55
N ASN A 596 -26.43 6.56 45.45
CA ASN A 596 -27.57 7.48 45.33
C ASN A 596 -27.46 8.45 44.14
N GLY A 597 -26.27 9.01 43.87
CA GLY A 597 -26.08 9.91 42.71
C GLY A 597 -26.28 9.25 41.36
N ILE A 598 -25.76 8.03 41.16
CA ILE A 598 -25.98 7.26 39.94
C ILE A 598 -27.46 6.89 39.76
N ARG A 599 -28.15 6.54 40.85
CA ARG A 599 -29.59 6.27 40.80
C ARG A 599 -30.36 7.48 40.26
N ASP A 600 -30.04 8.68 40.74
CA ASP A 600 -30.70 9.92 40.29
C ASP A 600 -30.34 10.28 38.84
N ILE A 601 -29.07 10.11 38.43
CA ILE A 601 -28.64 10.36 37.04
C ILE A 601 -29.36 9.42 36.06
N LEU A 602 -29.38 8.11 36.34
CA LEU A 602 -30.04 7.12 35.50
C LEU A 602 -31.53 7.43 35.33
N HIS A 603 -32.19 7.83 36.42
CA HIS A 603 -33.62 8.15 36.42
C HIS A 603 -33.93 9.46 35.68
N ARG A 604 -33.11 10.51 35.83
CA ARG A 604 -33.44 11.84 35.28
C ARG A 604 -33.05 12.04 33.82
N LEU A 605 -32.00 11.35 33.37
CA LEU A 605 -31.52 11.43 32.00
C LEU A 605 -32.17 10.40 31.07
N ASP A 606 -33.13 9.60 31.56
CA ASP A 606 -33.84 8.58 30.78
C ASP A 606 -32.88 7.67 30.00
N ILE A 607 -31.83 7.20 30.69
CA ILE A 607 -30.73 6.48 30.06
C ILE A 607 -31.24 5.17 29.42
N PRO A 608 -30.99 4.94 28.11
CA PRO A 608 -31.45 3.75 27.43
C PRO A 608 -30.82 2.48 28.03
N SER A 609 -31.61 1.41 28.05
CA SER A 609 -31.17 0.10 28.56
C SER A 609 -31.10 -0.94 27.45
N THR A 610 -30.02 -1.70 27.43
CA THR A 610 -29.84 -2.87 26.55
C THR A 610 -29.93 -4.11 27.42
N ASN A 611 -30.83 -5.05 27.09
CA ASN A 611 -31.09 -6.25 27.89
C ASN A 611 -31.34 -5.95 29.39
N GLY A 612 -32.17 -4.94 29.68
CA GLY A 612 -32.50 -4.52 31.04
C GLY A 612 -31.36 -3.82 31.80
N THR A 613 -30.25 -3.51 31.13
CA THR A 613 -29.07 -2.87 31.74
C THR A 613 -28.83 -1.47 31.16
N PRO A 614 -28.84 -0.41 31.98
CA PRO A 614 -28.68 0.97 31.49
C PRO A 614 -27.27 1.22 30.96
N GLN A 615 -27.18 1.93 29.84
CA GLN A 615 -25.96 2.23 29.08
C GLN A 615 -25.45 3.64 29.40
N LEU A 616 -24.66 3.75 30.47
CA LEU A 616 -24.04 4.98 30.93
C LEU A 616 -22.59 4.72 31.29
N ALA A 617 -21.68 5.41 30.60
CA ALA A 617 -20.26 5.36 30.84
C ALA A 617 -19.92 5.96 32.21
N ARG A 618 -19.20 5.17 33.02
CA ARG A 618 -18.80 5.54 34.38
C ARG A 618 -17.36 5.17 34.65
N LEU A 619 -16.63 6.05 35.33
CA LEU A 619 -15.37 5.73 35.99
C LEU A 619 -15.63 5.54 37.48
N ARG A 620 -15.41 4.31 37.96
CA ARG A 620 -15.64 3.89 39.35
C ARG A 620 -14.34 4.02 40.12
N ILE A 621 -14.26 4.97 41.04
CA ILE A 621 -13.07 5.27 41.86
C ILE A 621 -13.20 4.56 43.20
N GLY A 622 -12.31 3.61 43.46
CA GLY A 622 -12.31 2.83 44.69
C GLY A 622 -12.09 3.69 45.92
N ILE A 623 -12.94 3.50 46.93
CA ILE A 623 -12.81 4.10 48.26
C ILE A 623 -12.64 3.05 49.36
N GLY A 624 -12.64 1.77 48.97
CA GLY A 624 -12.55 0.63 49.87
C GLY A 624 -13.78 0.46 50.76
N ARG A 625 -13.79 -0.66 51.48
CA ARG A 625 -14.68 -0.88 52.62
C ARG A 625 -13.91 -0.60 53.91
N PRO A 626 -14.58 -0.18 54.99
CA PRO A 626 -13.92 0.03 56.27
C PRO A 626 -13.24 -1.26 56.74
N ASP A 627 -11.96 -1.17 57.12
CA ASP A 627 -11.16 -2.31 57.57
C ASP A 627 -11.78 -3.01 58.79
N SER A 628 -11.56 -4.33 58.87
CA SER A 628 -11.79 -5.06 60.11
C SER A 628 -10.65 -4.74 61.08
N PRO A 629 -10.92 -4.40 62.36
CA PRO A 629 -9.88 -3.95 63.28
C PRO A 629 -8.81 -5.04 63.50
N PRO A 630 -7.52 -4.66 63.66
CA PRO A 630 -6.45 -5.62 63.91
C PRO A 630 -6.71 -6.40 65.21
N PRO A 631 -6.25 -7.66 65.33
CA PRO A 631 -6.28 -8.34 66.63
C PRO A 631 -5.44 -7.52 67.62
N ALA A 632 -6.04 -7.18 68.77
CA ALA A 632 -5.37 -6.42 69.82
C ALA A 632 -4.02 -7.07 70.16
N SER A 633 -2.95 -6.28 70.33
CA SER A 633 -1.69 -6.77 70.88
C SER A 633 -1.98 -7.48 72.21
N PRO A 634 -1.37 -8.63 72.52
CA PRO A 634 -1.67 -9.34 73.76
C PRO A 634 -1.21 -8.46 74.92
N ASN A 635 -2.14 -7.85 75.63
CA ASN A 635 -1.85 -7.21 76.90
C ASN A 635 -1.35 -8.30 77.85
N THR A 636 -0.07 -8.27 78.21
CA THR A 636 0.62 -9.29 79.03
C THR A 636 0.07 -9.46 80.45
N TRP A 637 -0.91 -8.65 80.86
CA TRP A 637 -1.54 -8.67 82.19
C TRP A 637 -3.05 -9.00 82.18
N LEU A 638 -3.64 -9.32 81.03
CA LEU A 638 -5.05 -9.72 80.93
C LEU A 638 -5.17 -11.18 80.43
N PRO A 639 -6.04 -12.02 81.02
CA PRO A 639 -6.32 -13.35 80.49
C PRO A 639 -6.86 -13.25 79.06
N ALA A 640 -6.42 -14.16 78.18
CA ALA A 640 -6.77 -14.17 76.76
C ALA A 640 -8.29 -14.20 76.44
N SER A 641 -9.14 -14.43 77.44
CA SER A 641 -10.60 -14.58 77.32
C SER A 641 -11.43 -13.28 77.34
N VAL A 642 -10.83 -12.07 77.48
CA VAL A 642 -11.59 -10.81 77.65
C VAL A 642 -11.31 -9.74 76.56
N ALA A 643 -10.55 -10.05 75.51
CA ALA A 643 -10.37 -9.11 74.40
C ALA A 643 -11.64 -9.02 73.51
N LYS A 644 -12.52 -8.04 73.76
CA LYS A 644 -13.64 -7.72 72.86
C LYS A 644 -13.10 -7.23 71.50
N ARG A 645 -13.39 -7.97 70.42
CA ARG A 645 -13.17 -7.50 69.04
C ARG A 645 -14.05 -6.27 68.76
N ALA A 646 -13.43 -5.17 68.30
CA ALA A 646 -14.17 -3.97 67.89
C ALA A 646 -15.06 -4.24 66.65
N LYS A 647 -16.23 -3.59 66.56
CA LYS A 647 -17.15 -3.69 65.39
C LYS A 647 -16.67 -2.76 64.26
N PRO A 648 -16.76 -3.19 62.98
CA PRO A 648 -16.40 -2.34 61.85
C PRO A 648 -17.36 -1.14 61.70
N MET A 649 -16.86 -0.07 61.10
CA MET A 649 -17.61 1.19 60.93
C MET A 649 -18.77 1.05 59.92
N PRO A 650 -19.94 1.70 60.15
CA PRO A 650 -21.03 1.76 59.17
C PRO A 650 -20.63 2.44 57.85
N VAL A 651 -21.21 1.98 56.73
CA VAL A 651 -20.84 2.41 55.36
C VAL A 651 -21.19 3.88 55.11
N ASP A 652 -22.34 4.35 55.57
CA ASP A 652 -22.78 5.74 55.49
C ASP A 652 -21.79 6.69 56.19
N ARG A 653 -21.29 6.29 57.37
CA ARG A 653 -20.24 7.02 58.09
C ARG A 653 -18.88 6.92 57.40
N TRP A 654 -18.56 5.78 56.78
CA TRP A 654 -17.34 5.60 56.02
C TRP A 654 -17.28 6.50 54.79
N VAL A 655 -18.33 6.57 53.97
CA VAL A 655 -18.32 7.41 52.76
C VAL A 655 -18.25 8.91 53.08
N LEU A 656 -18.76 9.31 54.25
CA LEU A 656 -18.67 10.69 54.77
C LEU A 656 -17.35 10.99 55.48
N SER A 657 -16.48 10.00 55.70
CA SER A 657 -15.18 10.24 56.32
C SER A 657 -14.25 11.02 55.36
N PRO A 658 -13.41 11.93 55.90
CA PRO A 658 -12.49 12.71 55.10
C PRO A 658 -11.42 11.81 54.49
N LEU A 659 -11.05 12.08 53.23
CA LEU A 659 -9.89 11.46 52.62
C LEU A 659 -8.66 11.75 53.49
N THR A 660 -7.89 10.71 53.80
CA THR A 660 -6.60 10.87 54.45
C THR A 660 -5.69 11.73 53.58
N PRO A 661 -4.66 12.38 54.15
CA PRO A 661 -3.72 13.18 53.35
C PRO A 661 -3.12 12.41 52.17
N ALA A 662 -2.81 11.12 52.34
CA ALA A 662 -2.28 10.26 51.28
C ALA A 662 -3.32 9.94 50.19
N GLU A 663 -4.56 9.67 50.57
CA GLU A 663 -5.66 9.44 49.61
C GLU A 663 -5.98 10.71 48.82
N LEU A 664 -5.99 11.87 49.50
CA LEU A 664 -6.21 13.17 48.86
C LEU A 664 -5.07 13.50 47.89
N ASP A 665 -3.83 13.22 48.28
CA ASP A 665 -2.65 13.39 47.43
C ASP A 665 -2.78 12.56 46.14
N SER A 666 -3.21 11.30 46.25
CA SER A 666 -3.46 10.41 45.10
C SER A 666 -4.56 10.93 44.15
N CYS A 667 -5.52 11.71 44.67
CA CYS A 667 -6.59 12.33 43.88
C CYS A 667 -6.20 13.67 43.25
N GLN A 668 -5.21 14.37 43.81
CA GLN A 668 -4.88 15.76 43.43
C GLN A 668 -3.56 15.91 42.69
N LYS A 669 -2.60 15.00 42.93
CA LYS A 669 -1.27 15.04 42.32
C LYS A 669 -1.10 13.88 41.35
N ALA A 670 -0.61 14.20 40.16
CA ALA A 670 -0.13 13.20 39.22
C ALA A 670 1.28 12.76 39.69
N GLY A 671 1.37 11.73 40.54
CA GLY A 671 2.63 11.16 41.01
C GLY A 671 2.65 9.64 40.86
N SER A 672 3.73 9.11 40.25
CA SER A 672 4.01 7.69 39.91
C SER A 672 2.89 6.92 39.19
N ASP A 673 3.27 5.88 38.42
CA ASP A 673 2.31 4.99 37.77
C ASP A 673 1.32 4.42 38.80
N GLY A 674 0.02 4.69 38.61
CA GLY A 674 -1.06 4.12 39.42
C GLY A 674 -1.81 5.06 40.38
N SER A 675 -1.58 6.38 40.39
CA SER A 675 -2.43 7.30 41.18
C SER A 675 -3.89 7.31 40.72
N VAL A 676 -4.82 7.67 41.62
CA VAL A 676 -6.26 7.78 41.27
C VAL A 676 -6.45 8.79 40.14
N LEU A 677 -5.78 9.94 40.23
CA LEU A 677 -5.84 10.98 39.21
C LEU A 677 -5.32 10.50 37.85
N GLY A 678 -4.18 9.78 37.84
CA GLY A 678 -3.58 9.25 36.61
C GLY A 678 -4.53 8.29 35.89
N GLN A 679 -5.13 7.34 36.61
CA GLN A 679 -6.08 6.39 36.04
C GLN A 679 -7.37 7.06 35.56
N VAL A 680 -7.88 8.07 36.28
CA VAL A 680 -9.06 8.86 35.86
C VAL A 680 -8.77 9.61 34.56
N GLN A 681 -7.59 10.24 34.47
CA GLN A 681 -7.18 10.97 33.27
C GLN A 681 -7.06 10.04 32.05
N GLU A 682 -6.35 8.92 32.20
CA GLU A 682 -6.17 7.94 31.13
C GLU A 682 -7.51 7.41 30.60
N GLN A 683 -8.38 6.96 31.49
CA GLN A 683 -9.68 6.38 31.10
C GLN A 683 -10.63 7.44 30.53
N THR A 684 -10.52 8.70 30.96
CA THR A 684 -11.30 9.82 30.38
C THR A 684 -10.84 10.11 28.95
N VAL A 685 -9.54 10.24 28.70
CA VAL A 685 -8.99 10.48 27.35
C VAL A 685 -9.33 9.32 26.42
N GLN A 686 -9.25 8.08 26.92
CA GLN A 686 -9.63 6.90 26.16
C GLN A 686 -11.12 6.94 25.74
N TRP A 687 -12.02 7.26 26.68
CA TRP A 687 -13.45 7.39 26.38
C TRP A 687 -13.73 8.47 25.33
N VAL A 688 -13.09 9.65 25.45
CA VAL A 688 -13.20 10.73 24.46
C VAL A 688 -12.76 10.24 23.08
N ARG A 689 -11.62 9.54 22.98
CA ARG A 689 -11.09 9.01 21.71
C ARG A 689 -12.04 8.02 21.04
N GLU A 690 -12.53 7.04 21.80
CA GLU A 690 -13.49 6.05 21.29
C GLU A 690 -14.73 6.75 20.74
N ARG A 691 -15.22 7.77 21.45
CA ARG A 691 -16.39 8.52 21.00
C ARG A 691 -16.13 9.35 19.74
N CYS A 692 -14.97 9.99 19.63
CA CYS A 692 -14.57 10.68 18.40
C CYS A 692 -14.52 9.73 17.19
N LEU A 693 -14.02 8.51 17.37
CA LEU A 693 -13.95 7.50 16.32
C LEU A 693 -15.36 7.12 15.84
N GLU A 694 -16.28 6.84 16.75
CA GLU A 694 -17.68 6.49 16.45
C GLU A 694 -18.42 7.62 15.71
N LEU A 695 -18.05 8.87 15.96
CA LEU A 695 -18.63 10.05 15.29
C LEU A 695 -18.04 10.30 13.89
N CYS A 696 -16.88 9.72 13.57
CA CYS A 696 -16.11 10.00 12.35
C CYS A 696 -16.18 8.93 11.25
N THR A 697 -16.93 7.84 11.40
CA THR A 697 -16.95 6.71 10.44
C THR A 697 -17.57 7.00 9.05
N HIS A 698 -17.53 8.25 8.56
CA HIS A 698 -17.77 8.60 7.17
C HIS A 698 -16.67 9.57 6.65
N GLU A 699 -15.91 9.06 5.65
CA GLU A 699 -15.00 9.74 4.70
C GLU A 699 -13.59 10.19 5.10
N VAL A 700 -12.57 9.71 4.35
CA VAL A 700 -11.52 10.49 3.64
C VAL A 700 -10.95 9.67 2.46
N ASP A 701 -10.85 10.25 1.26
CA ASP A 701 -10.17 9.68 0.08
C ASP A 701 -9.41 10.77 -0.73
N GLY A 702 -8.33 10.38 -1.43
CA GLY A 702 -7.54 11.24 -2.32
C GLY A 702 -6.14 10.66 -2.64
N GLY A 703 -5.80 10.31 -3.88
CA GLY A 703 -6.58 10.17 -5.11
C GLY A 703 -5.71 9.38 -6.06
N LEU A 704 -5.46 8.12 -5.72
CA LEU A 704 -4.64 7.23 -6.50
C LEU A 704 -5.53 6.62 -7.58
N VAL A 705 -5.26 6.97 -8.84
CA VAL A 705 -6.15 6.56 -9.93
C VAL A 705 -5.56 5.35 -10.61
N SER A 706 -6.12 4.19 -10.30
CA SER A 706 -5.97 3.01 -11.13
C SER A 706 -6.75 3.20 -12.43
N LYS A 707 -6.15 2.89 -13.60
CA LYS A 707 -6.87 2.81 -14.88
C LYS A 707 -7.04 1.37 -15.35
N LYS A 708 -8.20 1.08 -15.95
CA LYS A 708 -8.50 -0.23 -16.54
C LYS A 708 -7.76 -0.39 -17.87
N ASP A 709 -7.27 -1.59 -18.12
CA ASP A 709 -6.78 -2.01 -19.42
C ASP A 709 -7.95 -2.27 -20.39
N GLN A 710 -7.63 -2.63 -21.65
CA GLN A 710 -8.60 -3.02 -22.68
C GLN A 710 -9.51 -4.19 -22.29
N PHE A 711 -9.15 -4.95 -21.24
CA PHE A 711 -9.92 -6.07 -20.70
C PHE A 711 -10.78 -5.66 -19.50
N GLY A 712 -10.83 -4.37 -19.16
CA GLY A 712 -11.60 -3.85 -18.05
C GLY A 712 -10.97 -4.10 -16.67
N VAL A 713 -9.69 -4.47 -16.62
CA VAL A 713 -8.94 -4.81 -15.40
C VAL A 713 -7.93 -3.72 -15.07
N PHE A 714 -7.88 -3.28 -13.81
CA PHE A 714 -6.88 -2.32 -13.36
C PHE A 714 -5.50 -2.99 -13.31
N ARG A 715 -4.56 -2.52 -14.15
CA ARG A 715 -3.18 -3.07 -14.26
C ARG A 715 -2.06 -2.02 -14.26
N SER A 716 -2.41 -0.74 -14.23
CA SER A 716 -1.42 0.34 -14.16
C SER A 716 -1.76 1.34 -13.07
N ILE A 717 -0.71 1.85 -12.41
CA ILE A 717 -0.80 2.95 -11.45
C ILE A 717 -0.31 4.23 -12.11
N TRP A 718 -1.07 5.30 -11.94
CA TRP A 718 -0.75 6.62 -12.44
C TRP A 718 -0.57 7.53 -11.23
N ILE A 719 0.62 8.15 -11.13
CA ILE A 719 0.97 9.05 -10.03
C ILE A 719 1.16 10.44 -10.64
N GLU A 720 0.28 11.35 -10.24
CA GLU A 720 0.30 12.77 -10.61
C GLU A 720 1.40 13.54 -9.85
#